data_AF-A0A2N6B1L0-F1
#
_entry.id   AF-A0A2N6B1L0-F1
#
_cell.length_a   1.000
_cell.length_b   1.000
_cell.length_c   1.000
_cell.angle_alpha   90.00
_cell.angle_beta   90.00
_cell.angle_gamma   90.00
#
_symmetry.space_group_name_H-M   'P 1'
#
loop_
_entity.id
_entity.type
_entity.pdbx_description
1 polymer ?
#
loop_
_entity_poly.entity_id
_entity_poly.type
_entity_poly.pdbx_seq_one_letter_code
_entity_poly.pdbx_strand_id
1 'polypeptide(L)'
;MAAPYRLGLDVGSNSIGWCAVTVDGNGVPSGVLDAGVRILTPNEEAGRDPQSKQSLAANRRVARSSRRRRDRFLRRQKRLMETLIAAGLMPSGEADRKANERLDPYWLRAAALRAPLPLHEIGRAIFHLNQRRGFLSNRIADGDDDEGSAMKAGMKALAEQLEASGAPTLGAFMAERNSRDREGYLVDRLGKRIGKAHGNPKPHPTDTGVRFRSRSEGNKVLYDLYPTRAMVEHELDAIWQAQAPHHDALTNALLKRLKRIIIEQRPLQKPLVGSCTFRPHEERAPRALPFFQRFRILMEVANLEIERPGRRSRKLSIQQRNALVSSLSEKASQVTFAAMRKALKLPADAAFNLEHGKRKGLDPDQTAAVLAKTSKTGKGTSFGKGWRGLSRHRQTEIVENLLTEPDERALTRWLRQECGLTEDAAEAAANARLPQGHAHIGRSMLADLVDVMENISAEAVDPKTGEIYPRPLTYDEAVEHLGLHHSNMEAGRHARLPYYGTAMARHVIANPRAPENSQERIGRVPNPTVHIALNQIRAVVNALIEAYGPPTAIVLELARELKQNKKQKDETTRQNRENEKANEEIRAELAQMGLAYSHGNRLIMRLYRELSPTERICVYTGRPISRTMIEASEVDVDHILPRSRTLDDGFANKVLCTRQANREKGNRAPAEVTEWQGERLREIHERAKRLFPRKAWRFAPDAMEKFEAKDDFLARQLTDSQHIARLAKDYLGHLFGEDRNKRVWATPGRLTAMLRGFWGLNALLSDHNRIGNDSDGGSVKNRDDHRHHALDAFVIACTDRAILQRVATASGRAEELDLNRWAEKGRFPEPFEGYKDALRAALDAMVISHKPDHGLGRGAQGNVHVTSGKLHAETAYGLVDADIDGKHFNLVTRKPIDQLSDREIGQVRDARLREALEQIVYEAGRDGIKPEAALAEYGRRNGIRRVRILKTNETARKVTHGDGFEKAYIPGDNHRIEIFSLVDGEWSGEGVSVFDANKPGYEPDWRRRHPEARLVMRVHNGDLVEADFGEGRRIWRVVRLEPSAKRIRLVRDTDAGNFEKRHKAGDDPFRWNFATFKRLQAADARRVRVDPIGRVSYAEDT
;
A
#
# COMPACT_ATOMS: atom_id res chain seq x y z
N MET A 1 22.10 28.49 -34.45
CA MET A 1 21.29 27.30 -34.10
C MET A 1 21.93 26.62 -32.91
N ALA A 2 21.16 26.17 -31.91
CA ALA A 2 21.71 25.39 -30.82
C ALA A 2 22.36 24.11 -31.34
N ALA A 3 23.49 23.69 -30.77
CA ALA A 3 24.17 22.48 -31.17
C ALA A 3 23.24 21.26 -30.99
N PRO A 4 23.15 20.34 -31.97
CA PRO A 4 22.35 19.14 -31.82
C PRO A 4 22.89 18.31 -30.65
N TYR A 5 22.01 17.89 -29.76
CA TYR A 5 22.39 17.14 -28.57
C TYR A 5 21.47 15.95 -28.32
N ARG A 6 22.01 14.92 -27.67
CA ARG A 6 21.31 13.75 -27.18
C ARG A 6 21.23 13.81 -25.66
N LEU A 7 20.06 13.47 -25.11
CA LEU A 7 19.82 13.49 -23.67
C LEU A 7 19.84 12.06 -23.11
N GLY A 8 20.75 11.77 -22.18
CA GLY A 8 20.70 10.58 -21.33
C GLY A 8 19.99 10.87 -20.03
N LEU A 9 19.14 9.95 -19.56
CA LEU A 9 18.41 10.05 -18.30
C LEU A 9 18.56 8.76 -17.48
N ASP A 10 19.18 8.86 -16.32
CA ASP A 10 19.14 7.87 -15.24
C ASP A 10 17.92 8.17 -14.35
N VAL A 11 16.87 7.37 -14.46
CA VAL A 11 15.60 7.64 -13.80
C VAL A 11 15.33 6.65 -12.67
N GLY A 12 15.45 7.13 -11.44
CA GLY A 12 15.14 6.39 -10.23
C GLY A 12 13.82 6.80 -9.58
N SER A 13 13.47 6.10 -8.49
CA SER A 13 12.34 6.44 -7.63
C SER A 13 12.54 7.75 -6.83
N ASN A 14 13.79 8.14 -6.60
CA ASN A 14 14.17 9.30 -5.77
C ASN A 14 15.01 10.36 -6.49
N SER A 15 15.54 10.04 -7.66
CA SER A 15 16.46 10.92 -8.39
C SER A 15 16.27 10.79 -9.90
N ILE A 16 16.62 11.85 -10.61
CA ILE A 16 16.76 11.89 -12.07
C ILE A 16 18.16 12.44 -12.34
N GLY A 17 19.09 11.58 -12.72
CA GLY A 17 20.34 12.00 -13.33
C GLY A 17 20.10 12.33 -14.80
N TRP A 18 20.70 13.40 -15.30
CA TRP A 18 20.60 13.74 -16.70
C TRP A 18 21.95 14.25 -17.24
N CYS A 19 22.22 13.96 -18.50
CA CYS A 19 23.39 14.47 -19.21
C CYS A 19 23.03 14.73 -20.67
N ALA A 20 23.31 15.96 -21.13
CA ALA A 20 23.19 16.37 -22.52
C ALA A 20 24.57 16.28 -23.18
N VAL A 21 24.70 15.45 -24.21
CA VAL A 21 25.93 15.32 -24.99
C VAL A 21 25.72 15.90 -26.39
N THR A 22 26.66 16.71 -26.87
CA THR A 22 26.62 17.17 -28.26
C THR A 22 26.86 15.99 -29.18
N VAL A 23 26.24 16.01 -30.36
CA VAL A 23 26.41 14.96 -31.37
C VAL A 23 26.78 15.55 -32.72
N ASP A 24 27.56 14.81 -33.50
CA ASP A 24 27.88 15.17 -34.89
C ASP A 24 26.71 14.87 -35.85
N GLY A 25 26.92 15.08 -37.17
CA GLY A 25 25.94 14.79 -38.21
C GLY A 25 25.53 13.31 -38.32
N ASN A 26 26.34 12.39 -37.79
CA ASN A 26 26.09 10.95 -37.75
C ASN A 26 25.46 10.51 -36.41
N GLY A 27 25.25 11.45 -35.48
CA GLY A 27 24.73 11.17 -34.15
C GLY A 27 25.76 10.57 -33.19
N VAL A 28 27.06 10.69 -33.47
CA VAL A 28 28.14 10.24 -32.58
C VAL A 28 28.39 11.32 -31.52
N PRO A 29 28.50 10.98 -30.22
CA PRO A 29 28.85 11.95 -29.18
C PRO A 29 30.15 12.68 -29.49
N SER A 30 30.21 13.99 -29.22
CA SER A 30 31.39 14.84 -29.50
C SER A 30 31.80 15.74 -28.32
N GLY A 31 31.02 15.78 -27.25
CA GLY A 31 31.25 16.68 -26.12
C GLY A 31 30.14 16.58 -25.07
N VAL A 32 30.40 17.12 -23.87
CA VAL A 32 29.38 17.31 -22.83
C VAL A 32 28.84 18.74 -22.96
N LEU A 33 27.54 18.88 -23.25
CA LEU A 33 26.87 20.17 -23.28
C LEU A 33 26.55 20.65 -21.85
N ASP A 34 25.95 19.76 -21.05
CA ASP A 34 25.60 20.03 -19.64
C ASP A 34 25.22 18.72 -18.93
N ALA A 35 25.26 18.70 -17.60
CA ALA A 35 24.83 17.57 -16.78
C ALA A 35 24.24 18.03 -15.46
N GLY A 36 23.36 17.20 -14.87
CA GLY A 36 22.77 17.54 -13.58
C GLY A 36 22.05 16.40 -12.92
N VAL A 37 21.63 16.66 -11.68
CA VAL A 37 20.87 15.71 -10.87
C VAL A 37 19.70 16.42 -10.20
N ARG A 38 18.51 15.83 -10.35
CA ARG A 38 17.29 16.28 -9.69
C ARG A 38 16.85 15.25 -8.65
N ILE A 39 16.91 15.60 -7.38
CA ILE A 39 16.43 14.80 -6.25
C ILE A 39 14.94 15.11 -6.00
N LEU A 40 14.12 14.06 -5.96
CA LEU A 40 12.66 14.14 -5.99
C LEU A 40 12.02 14.23 -4.61
N THR A 41 12.77 13.93 -3.55
CA THR A 41 12.28 13.86 -2.19
C THR A 41 13.39 14.21 -1.20
N PRO A 42 13.09 14.97 -0.13
CA PRO A 42 14.04 15.15 0.96
C PRO A 42 14.15 13.90 1.86
N ASN A 43 13.16 13.01 1.81
CA ASN A 43 13.13 11.74 2.53
C ASN A 43 13.73 10.60 1.70
N GLU A 44 14.09 9.49 2.34
CA GLU A 44 14.56 8.26 1.69
C GLU A 44 13.59 7.73 0.61
N GLU A 45 12.27 7.98 0.66
CA GLU A 45 11.32 7.60 -0.42
C GLU A 45 10.28 8.68 -0.73
N ALA A 46 10.06 8.96 -2.01
CA ALA A 46 9.06 9.93 -2.45
C ALA A 46 7.62 9.46 -2.14
N GLY A 47 6.82 10.32 -1.50
CA GLY A 47 5.38 10.07 -1.27
C GLY A 47 5.07 9.05 -0.17
N ARG A 48 6.05 8.71 0.68
CA ARG A 48 5.92 7.72 1.76
C ARG A 48 6.43 8.25 3.09
N ASP A 49 5.92 7.66 4.16
CA ASP A 49 6.27 7.97 5.53
C ASP A 49 7.64 7.37 5.89
N PRO A 50 8.62 8.13 6.39
CA PRO A 50 9.98 7.63 6.63
C PRO A 50 10.07 6.48 7.65
N GLN A 51 9.13 6.41 8.61
CA GLN A 51 9.17 5.45 9.71
C GLN A 51 8.37 4.17 9.38
N SER A 52 7.13 4.31 8.95
CA SER A 52 6.25 3.18 8.61
C SER A 52 6.45 2.68 7.18
N LYS A 53 7.11 3.48 6.32
CA LYS A 53 7.33 3.25 4.88
C LYS A 53 6.03 3.04 4.09
N GLN A 54 4.87 3.29 4.71
CA GLN A 54 3.57 3.30 4.07
C GLN A 54 3.39 4.56 3.22
N SER A 55 2.51 4.50 2.21
CA SER A 55 2.15 5.68 1.44
C SER A 55 1.49 6.74 2.33
N LEU A 56 1.95 8.00 2.22
CA LEU A 56 1.34 9.15 2.90
C LEU A 56 -0.16 9.29 2.54
N ALA A 57 -0.53 8.87 1.33
CA ALA A 57 -1.93 8.86 0.87
C ALA A 57 -2.79 7.81 1.61
N ALA A 58 -2.21 6.70 2.06
CA ALA A 58 -2.90 5.69 2.86
C ALA A 58 -3.21 6.22 4.26
N ASN A 59 -2.21 6.82 4.95
CA ASN A 59 -2.38 7.45 6.26
C ASN A 59 -3.47 8.54 6.21
N ARG A 60 -3.44 9.41 5.19
CA ARG A 60 -4.48 10.42 4.97
C ARG A 60 -5.87 9.81 4.75
N ARG A 61 -5.96 8.67 4.06
CA ARG A 61 -7.23 7.97 3.79
C ARG A 61 -7.84 7.40 5.08
N VAL A 62 -7.03 6.79 5.95
CA VAL A 62 -7.45 6.27 7.26
C VAL A 62 -8.00 7.39 8.13
N ALA A 63 -7.25 8.49 8.27
CA ALA A 63 -7.68 9.65 9.05
C ALA A 63 -8.99 10.27 8.51
N ARG A 64 -9.11 10.41 7.19
CA ARG A 64 -10.35 10.90 6.53
C ARG A 64 -11.53 9.96 6.77
N SER A 65 -11.32 8.65 6.72
CA SER A 65 -12.36 7.65 7.01
C SER A 65 -12.88 7.80 8.44
N SER A 66 -11.99 7.89 9.43
CA SER A 66 -12.35 8.09 10.83
C SER A 66 -13.11 9.40 11.07
N ARG A 67 -12.69 10.53 10.47
CA ARG A 67 -13.44 11.80 10.53
C ARG A 67 -14.85 11.66 9.96
N ARG A 68 -14.98 11.11 8.75
CA ARG A 68 -16.28 10.89 8.11
C ARG A 68 -17.20 9.99 8.94
N ARG A 69 -16.65 8.93 9.55
CA ARG A 69 -17.43 8.03 10.43
C ARG A 69 -17.96 8.78 11.65
N ARG A 70 -17.11 9.59 12.31
CA ARG A 70 -17.50 10.42 13.46
C ARG A 70 -18.55 11.46 13.07
N ASP A 71 -18.34 12.23 12.01
CA ASP A 71 -19.28 13.28 11.60
C ASP A 71 -20.64 12.71 11.21
N ARG A 72 -20.65 11.57 10.52
CA ARG A 72 -21.89 10.86 10.18
C ARG A 72 -22.59 10.32 11.42
N PHE A 73 -21.83 9.82 12.41
CA PHE A 73 -22.38 9.40 13.69
C PHE A 73 -23.06 10.56 14.42
N LEU A 74 -22.38 11.71 14.56
CA LEU A 74 -22.91 12.89 15.24
C LEU A 74 -24.14 13.46 14.53
N ARG A 75 -24.09 13.62 13.20
CA ARG A 75 -25.24 14.10 12.41
C ARG A 75 -26.44 13.17 12.53
N ARG A 76 -26.20 11.86 12.52
CA ARG A 76 -27.26 10.84 12.68
C ARG A 76 -27.88 10.91 14.08
N GLN A 77 -27.04 11.01 15.12
CA GLN A 77 -27.50 11.15 16.50
C GLN A 77 -28.32 12.43 16.71
N LYS A 78 -27.86 13.57 16.17
CA LYS A 78 -28.60 14.85 16.21
C LYS A 78 -29.97 14.71 15.52
N ARG A 79 -29.99 14.21 14.28
CA ARG A 79 -31.24 14.02 13.52
C ARG A 79 -32.20 13.05 14.22
N LEU A 80 -31.67 11.99 14.84
CA LEU A 80 -32.48 11.06 15.62
C LEU A 80 -33.08 11.76 16.85
N MET A 81 -32.26 12.49 17.62
CA MET A 81 -32.72 13.23 18.79
C MET A 81 -33.84 14.21 18.44
N GLU A 82 -33.65 15.04 17.41
CA GLU A 82 -34.67 15.97 16.91
C GLU A 82 -35.96 15.25 16.48
N THR A 83 -35.82 14.09 15.83
CA THR A 83 -36.98 13.26 15.41
C THR A 83 -37.74 12.69 16.60
N LEU A 84 -37.04 12.21 17.63
CA LEU A 84 -37.66 11.65 18.83
C LEU A 84 -38.32 12.75 19.68
N ILE A 85 -37.69 13.92 19.83
CA ILE A 85 -38.28 15.06 20.55
C ILE A 85 -39.55 15.54 19.86
N ALA A 86 -39.51 15.73 18.53
CA ALA A 86 -40.68 16.17 17.76
C ALA A 86 -41.85 15.17 17.82
N ALA A 87 -41.58 13.89 18.07
CA ALA A 87 -42.59 12.85 18.22
C ALA A 87 -43.02 12.59 19.67
N GLY A 88 -42.53 13.37 20.65
CA GLY A 88 -42.81 13.15 22.08
C GLY A 88 -42.15 11.89 22.67
N LEU A 89 -41.26 11.23 21.92
CA LEU A 89 -40.51 10.05 22.39
C LEU A 89 -39.27 10.41 23.20
N MET A 90 -38.94 11.69 23.31
CA MET A 90 -37.81 12.14 24.12
C MET A 90 -38.11 13.51 24.72
N PRO A 91 -37.71 13.78 25.97
CA PRO A 91 -37.92 15.09 26.56
C PRO A 91 -37.25 16.22 25.77
N SER A 92 -37.94 17.35 25.65
CA SER A 92 -37.41 18.59 25.05
C SER A 92 -36.40 19.29 25.97
N GLY A 93 -36.53 19.15 27.29
CA GLY A 93 -35.60 19.65 28.30
C GLY A 93 -34.34 18.77 28.44
N GLU A 94 -33.18 19.40 28.65
CA GLU A 94 -31.91 18.67 28.83
C GLU A 94 -31.84 17.89 30.14
N ALA A 95 -32.33 18.47 31.24
CA ALA A 95 -32.34 17.83 32.56
C ALA A 95 -33.14 16.51 32.53
N ASP A 96 -34.32 16.51 31.92
CA ASP A 96 -35.16 15.32 31.80
C ASP A 96 -34.55 14.27 30.87
N ARG A 97 -33.87 14.69 29.80
CA ARG A 97 -33.08 13.76 28.97
C ARG A 97 -31.96 13.11 29.77
N LYS A 98 -31.29 13.86 30.66
CA LYS A 98 -30.26 13.32 31.54
C LYS A 98 -30.82 12.37 32.60
N ALA A 99 -32.03 12.62 33.10
CA ALA A 99 -32.73 11.65 33.93
C ALA A 99 -33.04 10.36 33.16
N ASN A 100 -33.59 10.48 31.95
CA ASN A 100 -33.90 9.36 31.06
C ASN A 100 -32.64 8.56 30.64
N GLU A 101 -31.48 9.23 30.52
CA GLU A 101 -30.18 8.60 30.23
C GLU A 101 -29.74 7.59 31.31
N ARG A 102 -30.21 7.74 32.56
CA ARG A 102 -29.87 6.85 33.68
C ARG A 102 -30.56 5.48 33.59
N LEU A 103 -31.67 5.40 32.85
CA LEU A 103 -32.38 4.13 32.66
C LEU A 103 -31.57 3.17 31.80
N ASP A 104 -31.58 1.89 32.18
CA ASP A 104 -30.86 0.85 31.46
C ASP A 104 -31.52 0.58 30.10
N PRO A 105 -30.83 0.88 28.99
CA PRO A 105 -31.44 0.77 27.68
C PRO A 105 -31.66 -0.68 27.24
N TYR A 106 -30.92 -1.66 27.78
CA TYR A 106 -31.12 -3.07 27.43
C TYR A 106 -32.38 -3.59 28.10
N TRP A 107 -32.57 -3.28 29.38
CA TRP A 107 -33.80 -3.60 30.10
C TRP A 107 -35.03 -3.01 29.39
N LEU A 108 -34.98 -1.72 29.03
CA LEU A 108 -36.09 -1.05 28.33
C LEU A 108 -36.41 -1.69 26.97
N ARG A 109 -35.39 -2.08 26.20
CA ARG A 109 -35.58 -2.78 24.91
C ARG A 109 -36.28 -4.13 25.07
N ALA A 110 -36.02 -4.84 26.17
CA ALA A 110 -36.70 -6.11 26.47
C ALA A 110 -38.12 -5.89 27.01
N ALA A 111 -38.30 -4.92 27.92
CA ALA A 111 -39.58 -4.60 28.53
C ALA A 111 -40.61 -4.09 27.51
N ALA A 112 -40.17 -3.35 26.50
CA ALA A 112 -41.01 -2.84 25.41
C ALA A 112 -41.68 -3.93 24.56
N LEU A 113 -41.27 -5.21 24.70
CA LEU A 113 -41.92 -6.33 24.02
C LEU A 113 -43.02 -6.99 24.86
N ARG A 114 -43.07 -6.70 26.16
CA ARG A 114 -43.90 -7.42 27.14
C ARG A 114 -44.99 -6.58 27.76
N ALA A 115 -44.79 -5.27 27.86
CA ALA A 115 -45.72 -4.34 28.48
C ALA A 115 -45.67 -2.95 27.81
N PRO A 116 -46.75 -2.15 27.86
CA PRO A 116 -46.71 -0.75 27.43
C PRO A 116 -45.73 0.05 28.29
N LEU A 117 -44.91 0.88 27.65
CA LEU A 117 -43.92 1.74 28.31
C LEU A 117 -44.24 3.22 28.10
N PRO A 118 -43.81 4.12 29.00
CA PRO A 118 -43.87 5.56 28.74
C PRO A 118 -43.13 5.94 27.46
N LEU A 119 -43.65 6.91 26.70
CA LEU A 119 -43.08 7.36 25.40
C LEU A 119 -41.58 7.68 25.49
N HIS A 120 -41.14 8.34 26.56
CA HIS A 120 -39.73 8.69 26.78
C HIS A 120 -38.83 7.46 26.98
N GLU A 121 -39.36 6.39 27.56
CA GLU A 121 -38.66 5.12 27.74
C GLU A 121 -38.54 4.34 26.43
N ILE A 122 -39.59 4.36 25.61
CA ILE A 122 -39.57 3.84 24.23
C ILE A 122 -38.51 4.57 23.42
N GLY A 123 -38.47 5.90 23.48
CA GLY A 123 -37.44 6.67 22.78
C GLY A 123 -36.03 6.45 23.31
N ARG A 124 -35.85 6.16 24.62
CA ARG A 124 -34.55 5.74 25.17
C ARG A 124 -34.10 4.40 24.58
N ALA A 125 -35.00 3.42 24.47
CA ALA A 125 -34.72 2.13 23.84
C ALA A 125 -34.31 2.31 22.36
N ILE A 126 -35.07 3.08 21.58
CA ILE A 126 -34.79 3.36 20.16
C ILE A 126 -33.48 4.14 19.99
N PHE A 127 -33.24 5.16 20.82
CA PHE A 127 -32.01 5.96 20.76
C PHE A 127 -30.76 5.11 20.97
N HIS A 128 -30.85 4.07 21.81
CA HIS A 128 -29.73 3.16 22.05
C HIS A 128 -29.39 2.30 20.82
N LEU A 129 -30.38 1.85 20.04
CA LEU A 129 -30.15 1.10 18.78
C LEU A 129 -29.23 1.86 17.80
N ASN A 130 -29.31 3.19 17.80
CA ASN A 130 -28.49 4.06 16.96
C ASN A 130 -27.00 4.11 17.37
N GLN A 131 -26.68 3.89 18.64
CA GLN A 131 -25.30 3.93 19.15
C GLN A 131 -24.47 2.76 18.60
N ARG A 132 -25.09 1.58 18.53
CA ARG A 132 -24.49 0.33 18.02
C ARG A 132 -25.41 -0.36 17.02
N ARG A 133 -25.67 0.32 15.90
CA ARG A 133 -26.62 -0.12 14.86
C ARG A 133 -26.27 -1.41 14.11
N GLY A 134 -25.25 -2.16 14.50
CA GLY A 134 -24.83 -3.38 13.82
C GLY A 134 -24.18 -3.17 12.44
N PHE A 135 -23.47 -4.20 11.98
CA PHE A 135 -22.79 -4.23 10.69
C PHE A 135 -23.78 -4.51 9.55
N LEU A 136 -23.68 -3.77 8.45
CA LEU A 136 -24.46 -4.03 7.25
C LEU A 136 -23.56 -4.73 6.23
N SER A 137 -23.86 -6.00 5.97
CA SER A 137 -23.17 -6.80 4.95
C SER A 137 -23.27 -6.15 3.57
N ASN A 138 -22.19 -6.22 2.81
CA ASN A 138 -22.14 -5.80 1.42
C ASN A 138 -21.40 -6.86 0.60
N ARG A 139 -22.14 -7.57 -0.26
CA ARG A 139 -21.62 -8.67 -1.05
C ARG A 139 -20.40 -8.30 -1.91
N ILE A 140 -20.35 -7.06 -2.42
CA ILE A 140 -19.26 -6.59 -3.29
C ILE A 140 -18.01 -6.22 -2.47
N ALA A 141 -18.18 -5.68 -1.26
CA ALA A 141 -17.07 -5.21 -0.43
C ALA A 141 -16.51 -6.27 0.54
N ASP A 142 -17.30 -7.29 0.90
CA ASP A 142 -16.96 -8.27 1.95
C ASP A 142 -16.27 -9.55 1.40
N GLY A 143 -15.50 -9.41 0.31
CA GLY A 143 -14.77 -10.51 -0.34
C GLY A 143 -13.44 -10.85 0.35
N ASP A 144 -13.29 -12.13 0.74
CA ASP A 144 -12.13 -12.85 1.32
C ASP A 144 -10.88 -12.02 1.72
N ASP A 145 -10.98 -11.25 2.81
CA ASP A 145 -9.86 -10.97 3.72
C ASP A 145 -10.06 -11.79 5.00
N ASP A 146 -8.96 -12.22 5.65
CA ASP A 146 -8.99 -13.04 6.88
C ASP A 146 -9.84 -12.39 7.99
N GLU A 147 -9.83 -11.05 8.09
CA GLU A 147 -10.69 -10.29 9.01
C GLU A 147 -12.19 -10.40 8.66
N GLY A 148 -12.53 -10.44 7.37
CA GLY A 148 -13.91 -10.61 6.90
C GLY A 148 -14.46 -12.00 7.23
N SER A 149 -13.60 -13.03 7.26
CA SER A 149 -14.00 -14.38 7.68
C SER A 149 -14.33 -14.45 9.18
N ALA A 150 -13.55 -13.77 10.03
CA ALA A 150 -13.78 -13.71 11.47
C ALA A 150 -15.04 -12.91 11.84
N MET A 151 -15.32 -11.82 11.11
CA MET A 151 -16.56 -11.05 11.29
C MET A 151 -17.80 -11.88 10.89
N LYS A 152 -17.75 -12.58 9.75
CA LYS A 152 -18.83 -13.48 9.31
C LYS A 152 -19.08 -14.61 10.32
N ALA A 153 -18.00 -15.22 10.83
CA ALA A 153 -18.09 -16.24 11.88
C ALA A 153 -18.72 -15.67 13.16
N GLY A 154 -18.33 -14.46 13.59
CA GLY A 154 -18.93 -13.80 14.75
C GLY A 154 -20.41 -13.44 14.56
N MET A 155 -20.83 -13.02 13.36
CA MET A 155 -22.24 -12.79 13.04
C MET A 155 -23.06 -14.08 13.14
N LYS A 156 -22.53 -15.17 12.56
CA LYS A 156 -23.20 -16.47 12.58
C LYS A 156 -23.30 -17.01 14.02
N ALA A 157 -22.21 -16.97 14.77
CA ALA A 157 -22.19 -17.42 16.16
C ALA A 157 -23.17 -16.62 17.04
N LEU A 158 -23.30 -15.31 16.82
CA LEU A 158 -24.31 -14.52 17.55
C LEU A 158 -25.74 -14.88 17.13
N ALA A 159 -25.99 -15.15 15.85
CA ALA A 159 -27.32 -15.59 15.39
C ALA A 159 -27.71 -16.93 16.03
N GLU A 160 -26.79 -17.90 16.03
CA GLU A 160 -26.97 -19.21 16.67
C GLU A 160 -27.19 -19.08 18.19
N GLN A 161 -26.44 -18.20 18.88
CA GLN A 161 -26.64 -17.93 20.30
C GLN A 161 -28.00 -17.28 20.60
N LEU A 162 -28.43 -16.33 19.78
CA LEU A 162 -29.73 -15.69 19.92
C LEU A 162 -30.86 -16.71 19.76
N GLU A 163 -30.79 -17.54 18.73
CA GLU A 163 -31.75 -18.62 18.48
C GLU A 163 -31.79 -19.62 19.64
N ALA A 164 -30.61 -20.10 20.09
CA ALA A 164 -30.51 -21.04 21.20
C ALA A 164 -31.03 -20.46 22.53
N SER A 165 -30.95 -19.14 22.74
CA SER A 165 -31.49 -18.50 23.94
C SER A 165 -33.02 -18.42 23.96
N GLY A 166 -33.68 -18.57 22.82
CA GLY A 166 -35.13 -18.35 22.69
C GLY A 166 -35.57 -16.88 22.83
N ALA A 167 -34.64 -15.93 22.97
CA ALA A 167 -34.97 -14.52 23.10
C ALA A 167 -35.53 -13.95 21.79
N PRO A 168 -36.65 -13.20 21.83
CA PRO A 168 -37.35 -12.74 20.61
C PRO A 168 -36.58 -11.68 19.83
N THR A 169 -35.66 -10.95 20.47
CA THR A 169 -34.87 -9.90 19.83
C THR A 169 -33.46 -9.84 20.42
N LEU A 170 -32.55 -9.17 19.69
CA LEU A 170 -31.18 -8.90 20.13
C LEU A 170 -31.15 -8.13 21.47
N GLY A 171 -32.08 -7.19 21.67
CA GLY A 171 -32.22 -6.43 22.92
C GLY A 171 -32.60 -7.29 24.10
N ALA A 172 -33.56 -8.21 23.94
CA ALA A 172 -33.96 -9.15 24.97
C ALA A 172 -32.80 -10.06 25.41
N PHE A 173 -32.09 -10.64 24.43
CA PHE A 173 -30.89 -11.45 24.69
C PHE A 173 -29.80 -10.66 25.43
N MET A 174 -29.59 -9.39 25.06
CA MET A 174 -28.60 -8.55 25.72
C MET A 174 -29.02 -8.13 27.13
N ALA A 175 -30.32 -7.93 27.39
CA ALA A 175 -30.83 -7.57 28.71
C ALA A 175 -30.57 -8.69 29.72
N GLU A 176 -30.85 -9.94 29.32
CA GLU A 176 -30.57 -11.13 30.13
C GLU A 176 -29.08 -11.24 30.48
N ARG A 177 -28.20 -10.97 29.52
CA ARG A 177 -26.75 -10.97 29.73
C ARG A 177 -26.25 -9.79 30.56
N ASN A 178 -26.96 -8.66 30.53
CA ASN A 178 -26.59 -7.45 31.26
C ASN A 178 -26.94 -7.55 32.76
N SER A 179 -27.92 -8.38 33.12
CA SER A 179 -28.40 -8.62 34.50
C SER A 179 -28.64 -7.33 35.30
N ARG A 180 -29.33 -6.37 34.66
CA ARG A 180 -29.68 -5.08 35.28
C ARG A 180 -31.17 -4.82 35.25
N ASP A 181 -31.66 -4.15 36.28
CA ASP A 181 -33.02 -3.63 36.31
C ASP A 181 -33.17 -2.29 35.56
N ARG A 182 -34.39 -1.75 35.53
CA ARG A 182 -34.74 -0.48 34.86
C ARG A 182 -33.85 0.70 35.27
N GLU A 183 -33.44 0.75 36.54
CA GLU A 183 -32.63 1.83 37.11
C GLU A 183 -31.12 1.56 36.99
N GLY A 184 -30.73 0.42 36.42
CA GLY A 184 -29.34 0.05 36.16
C GLY A 184 -28.64 -0.66 37.32
N TYR A 185 -29.38 -1.12 38.34
CA TYR A 185 -28.83 -1.93 39.44
C TYR A 185 -28.61 -3.36 38.98
N LEU A 186 -27.51 -3.97 39.45
CA LEU A 186 -27.28 -5.40 39.22
C LEU A 186 -28.32 -6.21 39.97
N VAL A 187 -28.86 -7.23 39.30
CA VAL A 187 -29.85 -8.15 39.87
C VAL A 187 -29.36 -9.59 39.77
N ASP A 188 -29.71 -10.41 40.75
CA ASP A 188 -29.51 -11.86 40.71
C ASP A 188 -30.57 -12.58 39.85
N ARG A 189 -30.51 -13.91 39.78
CA ARG A 189 -31.47 -14.73 39.01
C ARG A 189 -32.91 -14.64 39.54
N LEU A 190 -33.11 -14.20 40.77
CA LEU A 190 -34.41 -14.02 41.40
C LEU A 190 -34.91 -12.56 41.27
N GLY A 191 -34.14 -11.70 40.59
CA GLY A 191 -34.47 -10.29 40.39
C GLY A 191 -34.13 -9.38 41.57
N LYS A 192 -33.42 -9.87 42.60
CA LYS A 192 -33.07 -9.08 43.78
C LYS A 192 -31.84 -8.22 43.50
N ARG A 193 -31.90 -6.94 43.88
CA ARG A 193 -30.76 -6.00 43.76
C ARG A 193 -29.58 -6.46 44.62
N ILE A 194 -28.42 -6.61 44.00
CA ILE A 194 -27.18 -7.04 44.67
C ILE A 194 -26.10 -5.94 44.76
N GLY A 195 -26.41 -4.71 44.31
CA GLY A 195 -25.56 -3.52 44.52
C GLY A 195 -25.72 -2.43 43.45
N LYS A 196 -25.30 -1.20 43.76
CA LYS A 196 -25.07 -0.14 42.75
C LYS A 196 -23.78 -0.43 42.00
N ALA A 197 -23.76 -0.21 40.69
CA ALA A 197 -22.58 -0.36 39.83
C ALA A 197 -21.39 0.59 40.14
N HIS A 198 -21.41 1.31 41.27
CA HIS A 198 -20.36 2.22 41.71
C HIS A 198 -19.71 1.71 43.00
N GLY A 199 -18.62 0.97 42.83
CA GLY A 199 -17.87 0.30 43.89
C GLY A 199 -17.89 -1.20 43.63
N ASN A 200 -16.72 -1.76 43.25
CA ASN A 200 -16.52 -3.18 42.90
C ASN A 200 -17.35 -4.13 43.76
N PRO A 201 -18.48 -4.68 43.29
CA PRO A 201 -18.83 -6.03 43.69
C PRO A 201 -17.81 -6.93 42.99
N LYS A 202 -17.24 -7.90 43.70
CA LYS A 202 -16.39 -8.92 43.05
C LYS A 202 -17.20 -9.49 41.88
N PRO A 203 -16.72 -9.41 40.63
CA PRO A 203 -17.45 -9.98 39.51
C PRO A 203 -17.65 -11.48 39.80
N HIS A 204 -18.89 -11.94 39.76
CA HIS A 204 -19.17 -13.37 39.74
C HIS A 204 -18.44 -13.95 38.52
N PRO A 205 -17.86 -15.16 38.55
CA PRO A 205 -17.13 -15.75 37.42
C PRO A 205 -17.94 -15.86 36.10
N THR A 206 -19.25 -15.61 36.15
CA THR A 206 -20.18 -15.59 35.00
C THR A 206 -20.65 -14.19 34.58
N ASP A 207 -20.22 -13.12 35.26
CA ASP A 207 -20.64 -11.74 34.97
C ASP A 207 -19.97 -11.24 33.67
N THR A 208 -20.66 -11.45 32.56
CA THR A 208 -20.19 -11.16 31.21
C THR A 208 -20.98 -10.02 30.59
N GLY A 209 -21.12 -8.89 31.30
CA GLY A 209 -21.86 -7.71 30.85
C GLY A 209 -21.61 -7.34 29.37
N VAL A 210 -22.58 -6.68 28.74
CA VAL A 210 -22.65 -6.54 27.26
C VAL A 210 -21.46 -5.75 26.68
N ARG A 211 -20.42 -6.45 26.21
CA ARG A 211 -19.21 -5.87 25.64
C ARG A 211 -18.93 -6.37 24.23
N PHE A 212 -19.08 -5.48 23.25
CA PHE A 212 -18.72 -5.72 21.85
C PHE A 212 -17.24 -5.40 21.59
N ARG A 213 -16.35 -6.10 22.29
CA ARG A 213 -14.91 -6.03 21.99
C ARG A 213 -14.48 -7.38 21.44
N SER A 214 -13.60 -7.33 20.44
CA SER A 214 -12.91 -8.54 20.04
C SER A 214 -12.04 -9.05 21.18
N ARG A 215 -12.00 -10.36 21.36
CA ARG A 215 -11.00 -11.04 22.18
C ARG A 215 -10.00 -11.70 21.25
N SER A 216 -8.74 -11.61 21.61
CA SER A 216 -7.68 -12.32 20.92
C SER A 216 -7.54 -13.69 21.57
N GLU A 217 -8.05 -14.74 20.93
CA GLU A 217 -7.71 -16.11 21.32
C GLU A 217 -6.47 -16.49 20.51
N GLY A 218 -5.36 -15.95 21.02
CA GLY A 218 -4.31 -15.25 20.27
C GLY A 218 -4.51 -14.96 18.78
N ASN A 219 -4.03 -15.73 17.80
CA ASN A 219 -4.05 -15.25 16.39
C ASN A 219 -5.46 -15.12 15.78
N LYS A 220 -6.48 -15.71 16.41
CA LYS A 220 -7.87 -15.50 16.00
C LYS A 220 -8.44 -14.30 16.78
N VAL A 221 -8.81 -13.26 16.03
CA VAL A 221 -9.66 -12.19 16.54
C VAL A 221 -11.08 -12.73 16.58
N LEU A 222 -11.54 -13.11 17.77
CA LEU A 222 -12.90 -13.57 17.99
C LEU A 222 -13.79 -12.40 18.38
N TYR A 223 -15.00 -12.40 17.87
CA TYR A 223 -16.03 -11.43 18.24
C TYR A 223 -17.12 -12.17 18.99
N ASP A 224 -17.15 -12.04 20.32
CA ASP A 224 -18.18 -12.70 21.15
C ASP A 224 -19.59 -12.21 20.83
N LEU A 225 -19.72 -10.93 20.49
CA LEU A 225 -20.98 -10.29 20.10
C LEU A 225 -20.72 -9.45 18.85
N TYR A 226 -21.25 -9.88 17.71
CA TYR A 226 -21.16 -9.15 16.43
C TYR A 226 -22.53 -8.97 15.76
N PRO A 227 -23.34 -7.98 16.20
CA PRO A 227 -24.71 -7.80 15.71
C PRO A 227 -24.76 -7.33 14.26
N THR A 228 -25.70 -7.88 13.50
CA THR A 228 -26.00 -7.44 12.13
C THR A 228 -27.02 -6.30 12.13
N ARG A 229 -27.05 -5.53 11.04
CA ARG A 229 -28.03 -4.47 10.83
C ARG A 229 -29.46 -5.02 10.79
N ALA A 230 -29.64 -6.22 10.24
CA ALA A 230 -30.93 -6.90 10.15
C ALA A 230 -31.50 -7.24 11.54
N MET A 231 -30.65 -7.69 12.49
CA MET A 231 -31.07 -7.93 13.87
C MET A 231 -31.58 -6.65 14.55
N VAL A 232 -30.93 -5.52 14.29
CA VAL A 232 -31.34 -4.20 14.82
C VAL A 232 -32.63 -3.71 14.18
N GLU A 233 -32.81 -3.94 12.88
CA GLU A 233 -34.06 -3.61 12.18
C GLU A 233 -35.23 -4.45 12.70
N HIS A 234 -35.04 -5.76 12.80
CA HIS A 234 -36.03 -6.69 13.35
C HIS A 234 -36.46 -6.27 14.77
N GLU A 235 -35.50 -5.92 15.62
CA GLU A 235 -35.81 -5.46 16.97
C GLU A 235 -36.58 -4.14 16.99
N LEU A 236 -36.23 -3.17 16.12
CA LEU A 236 -36.98 -1.92 16.01
C LEU A 236 -38.43 -2.20 15.58
N ASP A 237 -38.63 -3.09 14.62
CA ASP A 237 -39.97 -3.49 14.14
C ASP A 237 -40.77 -4.19 15.24
N ALA A 238 -40.15 -5.11 15.99
CA ALA A 238 -40.81 -5.82 17.09
C ALA A 238 -41.22 -4.88 18.23
N ILE A 239 -40.34 -3.95 18.63
CA ILE A 239 -40.69 -2.90 19.61
C ILE A 239 -41.83 -2.04 19.08
N TRP A 240 -41.79 -1.65 17.80
CA TRP A 240 -42.82 -0.82 17.20
C TRP A 240 -44.18 -1.52 17.17
N GLN A 241 -44.21 -2.79 16.76
CA GLN A 241 -45.43 -3.61 16.71
C GLN A 241 -46.05 -3.79 18.09
N ALA A 242 -45.24 -4.00 19.13
CA ALA A 242 -45.73 -4.18 20.49
C ALA A 242 -46.25 -2.87 21.12
N GLN A 243 -45.63 -1.73 20.82
CA GLN A 243 -45.93 -0.46 21.48
C GLN A 243 -46.95 0.41 20.72
N ALA A 244 -47.02 0.32 19.39
CA ALA A 244 -47.91 1.18 18.58
C ALA A 244 -49.40 1.11 18.94
N PRO A 245 -49.98 -0.05 19.30
CA PRO A 245 -51.38 -0.13 19.75
C PRO A 245 -51.69 0.67 21.02
N HIS A 246 -50.67 1.05 21.80
CA HIS A 246 -50.83 1.76 23.06
C HIS A 246 -50.54 3.27 22.95
N HIS A 247 -50.06 3.73 21.79
CA HIS A 247 -49.58 5.11 21.61
C HIS A 247 -49.81 5.64 20.20
N ASP A 248 -50.73 6.60 20.05
CA ASP A 248 -51.07 7.24 18.76
C ASP A 248 -49.87 7.93 18.09
N ALA A 249 -48.86 8.35 18.88
CA ALA A 249 -47.64 8.96 18.38
C ALA A 249 -46.80 8.02 17.48
N LEU A 250 -46.96 6.69 17.61
CA LEU A 250 -46.15 5.67 16.94
C LEU A 250 -46.66 5.32 15.53
N THR A 251 -46.70 6.32 14.65
CA THR A 251 -47.20 6.16 13.27
C THR A 251 -46.22 5.41 12.35
N ASN A 252 -46.75 4.76 11.30
CA ASN A 252 -45.93 4.13 10.24
C ASN A 252 -45.00 5.13 9.52
N ALA A 253 -45.44 6.39 9.36
CA ALA A 253 -44.62 7.44 8.80
C ALA A 253 -43.38 7.74 9.68
N LEU A 254 -43.57 7.75 11.00
CA LEU A 254 -42.48 7.91 11.95
C LEU A 254 -41.52 6.71 11.94
N LEU A 255 -42.04 5.47 11.92
CA LEU A 255 -41.21 4.26 11.80
C LEU A 255 -40.33 4.31 10.55
N LYS A 256 -40.89 4.66 9.39
CA LYS A 256 -40.14 4.82 8.13
C LYS A 256 -39.03 5.87 8.26
N ARG A 257 -39.31 6.99 8.93
CA ARG A 257 -38.32 8.04 9.19
C ARG A 257 -37.20 7.54 10.13
N LEU A 258 -37.53 6.79 11.17
CA LEU A 258 -36.56 6.21 12.10
C LEU A 258 -35.68 5.16 11.41
N LYS A 259 -36.26 4.27 10.59
CA LYS A 259 -35.50 3.31 9.76
C LYS A 259 -34.51 4.01 8.83
N ARG A 260 -34.92 5.09 8.17
CA ARG A 260 -34.02 5.90 7.34
C ARG A 260 -32.82 6.48 8.11
N ILE A 261 -32.99 6.77 9.40
CA ILE A 261 -31.93 7.33 10.25
C ILE A 261 -31.03 6.21 10.80
N ILE A 262 -31.62 5.16 11.38
CA ILE A 262 -30.92 4.11 12.11
C ILE A 262 -30.37 3.04 11.15
N ILE A 263 -31.20 2.60 10.20
CA ILE A 263 -30.93 1.42 9.39
C ILE A 263 -30.13 1.74 8.13
N GLU A 264 -30.51 2.79 7.40
CA GLU A 264 -29.86 3.12 6.14
C GLU A 264 -28.41 3.62 6.31
N GLN A 265 -27.61 3.43 5.28
CA GLN A 265 -26.28 4.03 5.15
C GLN A 265 -26.06 4.56 3.75
N ARG A 266 -25.16 5.53 3.62
CA ARG A 266 -24.79 6.05 2.29
C ARG A 266 -24.21 4.90 1.45
N PRO A 267 -24.55 4.84 0.15
CA PRO A 267 -23.94 3.87 -0.77
C PRO A 267 -22.42 3.92 -0.73
N LEU A 268 -21.79 2.76 -0.85
CA LEU A 268 -20.34 2.66 -0.98
C LEU A 268 -19.90 3.32 -2.30
N GLN A 269 -18.74 3.96 -2.28
CA GLN A 269 -18.18 4.52 -3.52
C GLN A 269 -17.55 3.39 -4.31
N LYS A 270 -17.97 3.23 -5.57
CA LYS A 270 -17.35 2.30 -6.52
C LYS A 270 -15.88 2.71 -6.75
N PRO A 271 -14.94 1.75 -6.78
CA PRO A 271 -13.57 2.02 -7.24
C PRO A 271 -13.61 2.64 -8.64
N LEU A 272 -12.72 3.60 -8.90
CA LEU A 272 -12.59 4.19 -10.23
C LEU A 272 -11.91 3.17 -11.17
N VAL A 273 -12.44 3.05 -12.38
CA VAL A 273 -11.92 2.18 -13.42
C VAL A 273 -11.20 3.05 -14.46
N GLY A 274 -10.12 2.53 -15.07
CA GLY A 274 -9.42 3.23 -16.14
C GLY A 274 -10.22 3.19 -17.45
N SER A 275 -9.90 4.09 -18.38
CA SER A 275 -10.53 4.13 -19.70
C SER A 275 -10.05 3.01 -20.63
N CYS A 276 -10.90 2.64 -21.58
CA CYS A 276 -10.52 1.75 -22.68
C CYS A 276 -9.35 2.34 -23.48
N THR A 277 -8.44 1.47 -23.92
CA THR A 277 -7.31 1.87 -24.78
C THR A 277 -7.76 2.52 -26.09
N PHE A 278 -8.72 1.93 -26.80
CA PHE A 278 -9.17 2.40 -28.12
C PHE A 278 -10.31 3.43 -28.09
N ARG A 279 -11.15 3.40 -27.05
CA ARG A 279 -12.31 4.28 -26.88
C ARG A 279 -12.23 4.98 -25.52
N PRO A 280 -11.44 6.06 -25.36
CA PRO A 280 -11.16 6.64 -24.04
C PRO A 280 -12.39 7.15 -23.27
N HIS A 281 -13.53 7.33 -23.95
CA HIS A 281 -14.81 7.73 -23.38
C HIS A 281 -15.55 6.61 -22.61
N GLU A 282 -15.20 5.33 -22.82
CA GLU A 282 -15.77 4.20 -22.08
C GLU A 282 -14.79 3.66 -21.01
N GLU A 283 -15.35 3.11 -19.93
CA GLU A 283 -14.58 2.39 -18.91
C GLU A 283 -14.12 1.02 -19.44
N ARG A 284 -13.00 0.53 -18.90
CA ARG A 284 -12.53 -0.84 -19.17
C ARG A 284 -13.56 -1.88 -18.74
N ALA A 285 -13.72 -2.92 -19.56
CA ALA A 285 -14.64 -4.01 -19.29
C ALA A 285 -14.15 -4.92 -18.16
N PRO A 286 -15.03 -5.39 -17.25
CA PRO A 286 -14.70 -6.46 -16.31
C PRO A 286 -14.24 -7.74 -17.01
N ARG A 287 -13.26 -8.44 -16.42
CA ARG A 287 -12.76 -9.72 -16.95
C ARG A 287 -13.81 -10.83 -16.91
N ALA A 288 -14.85 -10.70 -16.09
CA ALA A 288 -15.95 -11.64 -16.07
C ALA A 288 -16.92 -11.49 -17.26
N LEU A 289 -16.86 -10.41 -18.04
CA LEU A 289 -17.82 -10.23 -19.13
C LEU A 289 -17.68 -11.35 -20.18
N PRO A 290 -18.80 -11.89 -20.69
CA PRO A 290 -18.81 -12.90 -21.74
C PRO A 290 -18.03 -12.49 -23.00
N PHE A 291 -18.17 -11.22 -23.44
CA PHE A 291 -17.37 -10.71 -24.56
C PHE A 291 -15.86 -10.72 -24.28
N PHE A 292 -15.44 -10.41 -23.05
CA PHE A 292 -14.01 -10.52 -22.68
C PHE A 292 -13.54 -11.97 -22.68
N GLN A 293 -14.32 -12.89 -22.10
CA GLN A 293 -13.97 -14.32 -22.08
C GLN A 293 -13.85 -14.86 -23.50
N ARG A 294 -14.77 -14.49 -24.38
CA ARG A 294 -14.74 -14.88 -25.79
C ARG A 294 -13.54 -14.29 -26.52
N PHE A 295 -13.30 -12.99 -26.40
CA PHE A 295 -12.14 -12.31 -26.98
C PHE A 295 -10.82 -12.98 -26.57
N ARG A 296 -10.65 -13.27 -25.27
CA ARG A 296 -9.46 -13.96 -24.77
C ARG A 296 -9.29 -15.33 -25.43
N ILE A 297 -10.35 -16.14 -25.50
CA ILE A 297 -10.30 -17.47 -26.12
C ILE A 297 -9.92 -17.37 -27.60
N LEU A 298 -10.54 -16.47 -28.36
CA LEU A 298 -10.25 -16.27 -29.77
C LEU A 298 -8.80 -15.85 -30.00
N MET A 299 -8.30 -14.88 -29.21
CA MET A 299 -6.91 -14.43 -29.25
C MET A 299 -5.93 -15.56 -28.92
N GLU A 300 -6.20 -16.34 -27.86
CA GLU A 300 -5.32 -17.43 -27.46
C GLU A 300 -5.28 -18.55 -28.51
N VAL A 301 -6.41 -18.86 -29.15
CA VAL A 301 -6.48 -19.86 -30.23
C VAL A 301 -5.84 -19.35 -31.52
N ALA A 302 -6.01 -18.08 -31.88
CA ALA A 302 -5.37 -17.48 -33.07
C ALA A 302 -3.83 -17.46 -32.98
N ASN A 303 -3.30 -17.35 -31.77
CA ASN A 303 -1.86 -17.37 -31.51
C ASN A 303 -1.26 -18.78 -31.50
N LEU A 304 -2.08 -19.84 -31.57
CA LEU A 304 -1.57 -21.21 -31.66
C LEU A 304 -0.97 -21.48 -33.05
N GLU A 305 0.18 -22.14 -33.03
CA GLU A 305 0.81 -22.75 -34.20
C GLU A 305 1.06 -24.21 -33.91
N ILE A 306 0.90 -25.04 -34.94
CA ILE A 306 1.19 -26.46 -34.90
C ILE A 306 2.63 -26.65 -35.38
N GLU A 307 3.45 -27.19 -34.49
CA GLU A 307 4.86 -27.48 -34.72
C GLU A 307 5.07 -28.99 -34.85
N ARG A 308 6.01 -29.40 -35.71
CA ARG A 308 6.44 -30.78 -35.87
C ARG A 308 7.96 -30.82 -36.05
N PRO A 309 8.67 -31.85 -35.53
CA PRO A 309 10.10 -31.99 -35.73
C PRO A 309 10.50 -31.90 -37.20
N GLY A 310 11.49 -31.06 -37.52
CA GLY A 310 12.02 -30.89 -38.87
C GLY A 310 11.09 -30.19 -39.88
N ARG A 311 9.97 -29.61 -39.45
CA ARG A 311 9.02 -28.88 -40.32
C ARG A 311 8.84 -27.45 -39.84
N ARG A 312 8.51 -26.53 -40.76
CA ARG A 312 8.09 -25.18 -40.40
C ARG A 312 6.73 -25.24 -39.68
N SER A 313 6.54 -24.35 -38.70
CA SER A 313 5.28 -24.22 -37.99
C SER A 313 4.17 -23.75 -38.95
N ARG A 314 2.91 -24.11 -38.65
CA ARG A 314 1.75 -23.61 -39.38
C ARG A 314 0.65 -23.12 -38.44
N LYS A 315 -0.15 -22.15 -38.88
CA LYS A 315 -1.33 -21.68 -38.16
C LYS A 315 -2.45 -22.73 -38.15
N LEU A 316 -3.44 -22.54 -37.29
CA LEU A 316 -4.67 -23.34 -37.30
C LEU A 316 -5.58 -22.90 -38.46
N SER A 317 -6.32 -23.85 -39.04
CA SER A 317 -7.42 -23.52 -39.95
C SER A 317 -8.65 -23.00 -39.19
N ILE A 318 -9.61 -22.38 -39.88
CA ILE A 318 -10.88 -21.96 -39.28
C ILE A 318 -11.66 -23.14 -38.67
N GLN A 319 -11.66 -24.33 -39.30
CA GLN A 319 -12.32 -25.50 -38.71
C GLN A 319 -11.64 -25.93 -37.40
N GLN A 320 -10.30 -25.94 -37.37
CA GLN A 320 -9.53 -26.26 -36.16
C GLN A 320 -9.80 -25.22 -35.05
N ARG A 321 -9.83 -23.93 -35.39
CA ARG A 321 -10.23 -22.86 -34.47
C ARG A 321 -11.61 -23.12 -33.88
N ASN A 322 -12.62 -23.39 -34.72
CA ASN A 322 -13.99 -23.59 -34.25
C ASN A 322 -14.11 -24.79 -33.30
N ALA A 323 -13.40 -25.89 -33.59
CA ALA A 323 -13.37 -27.07 -32.72
C ALA A 323 -12.76 -26.75 -31.33
N LEU A 324 -11.63 -26.03 -31.28
CA LEU A 324 -11.02 -25.64 -30.01
C LEU A 324 -11.85 -24.63 -29.23
N VAL A 325 -12.40 -23.65 -29.92
CA VAL A 325 -13.25 -22.61 -29.33
C VAL A 325 -14.53 -23.21 -28.72
N SER A 326 -15.16 -24.19 -29.38
CA SER A 326 -16.30 -24.94 -28.81
C SER A 326 -15.89 -25.67 -27.53
N SER A 327 -14.78 -26.42 -27.59
CA SER A 327 -14.24 -27.16 -26.44
C SER A 327 -13.96 -26.23 -25.24
N LEU A 328 -13.32 -25.09 -25.47
CA LEU A 328 -13.03 -24.09 -24.42
C LEU A 328 -14.28 -23.40 -23.87
N SER A 329 -15.36 -23.34 -24.64
CA SER A 329 -16.64 -22.75 -24.19
C SER A 329 -17.49 -23.74 -23.36
N GLU A 330 -17.28 -25.05 -23.54
CA GLU A 330 -18.07 -26.11 -22.89
C GLU A 330 -17.41 -26.67 -21.63
N LYS A 331 -16.09 -26.72 -21.56
CA LYS A 331 -15.37 -27.35 -20.44
C LYS A 331 -15.40 -26.46 -19.21
N ALA A 332 -15.52 -27.08 -18.03
CA ALA A 332 -15.49 -26.39 -16.74
C ALA A 332 -14.07 -26.21 -16.18
N SER A 333 -13.09 -26.90 -16.75
CA SER A 333 -11.68 -26.89 -16.36
C SER A 333 -10.79 -26.58 -17.55
N GLN A 334 -9.53 -26.25 -17.28
CA GLN A 334 -8.49 -26.04 -18.31
C GLN A 334 -8.49 -27.18 -19.34
N VAL A 335 -8.45 -26.82 -20.62
CA VAL A 335 -8.34 -27.78 -21.73
C VAL A 335 -6.86 -27.97 -22.00
N THR A 336 -6.35 -29.18 -21.77
CA THR A 336 -4.91 -29.47 -21.91
C THR A 336 -4.48 -29.50 -23.37
N PHE A 337 -3.19 -29.24 -23.66
CA PHE A 337 -2.66 -29.35 -25.03
C PHE A 337 -2.86 -30.76 -25.61
N ALA A 338 -2.73 -31.80 -24.77
CA ALA A 338 -3.04 -33.18 -25.17
C ALA A 338 -4.51 -33.34 -25.60
N ALA A 339 -5.46 -32.77 -24.86
CA ALA A 339 -6.88 -32.80 -25.22
C ALA A 339 -7.15 -32.01 -26.52
N MET A 340 -6.46 -30.88 -26.72
CA MET A 340 -6.56 -30.10 -27.96
C MET A 340 -6.04 -30.88 -29.17
N ARG A 341 -4.87 -31.54 -29.06
CA ARG A 341 -4.35 -32.40 -30.15
C ARG A 341 -5.32 -33.50 -30.53
N LYS A 342 -5.91 -34.15 -29.52
CA LYS A 342 -6.94 -35.18 -29.73
C LYS A 342 -8.17 -34.62 -30.43
N ALA A 343 -8.66 -33.45 -30.02
CA ALA A 343 -9.82 -32.79 -30.63
C ALA A 343 -9.55 -32.40 -32.09
N LEU A 344 -8.32 -31.99 -32.40
CA LEU A 344 -7.90 -31.61 -33.75
C LEU A 344 -7.40 -32.77 -34.61
N LYS A 345 -7.39 -34.00 -34.07
CA LYS A 345 -6.86 -35.20 -34.74
C LYS A 345 -5.42 -35.00 -35.25
N LEU A 346 -4.59 -34.34 -34.45
CA LEU A 346 -3.18 -34.11 -34.81
C LEU A 346 -2.32 -35.36 -34.60
N PRO A 347 -1.27 -35.56 -35.41
CA PRO A 347 -0.28 -36.63 -35.22
C PRO A 347 0.38 -36.61 -33.84
N ALA A 348 0.89 -37.76 -33.39
CA ALA A 348 1.52 -37.91 -32.07
C ALA A 348 2.79 -37.06 -31.88
N ASP A 349 3.50 -36.74 -32.97
CA ASP A 349 4.70 -35.89 -33.00
C ASP A 349 4.40 -34.40 -33.13
N ALA A 350 3.13 -34.00 -33.22
CA ALA A 350 2.73 -32.59 -33.27
C ALA A 350 2.72 -31.97 -31.87
N ALA A 351 3.18 -30.72 -31.76
CA ALA A 351 3.11 -29.89 -30.56
C ALA A 351 2.52 -28.52 -30.91
N PHE A 352 2.13 -27.74 -29.90
CA PHE A 352 1.79 -26.33 -30.10
C PHE A 352 2.96 -25.43 -29.72
N ASN A 353 3.17 -24.31 -30.41
CA ASN A 353 4.17 -23.29 -30.04
C ASN A 353 4.09 -22.85 -28.56
N LEU A 354 2.89 -22.76 -28.01
CA LEU A 354 2.65 -22.40 -26.60
C LEU A 354 2.86 -23.56 -25.60
N GLU A 355 3.10 -24.79 -26.08
CA GLU A 355 3.35 -25.98 -25.25
C GLU A 355 4.78 -26.06 -24.73
N HIS A 356 5.73 -25.41 -25.41
CA HIS A 356 7.15 -25.45 -25.04
C HIS A 356 7.50 -24.67 -23.76
N GLY A 357 6.50 -24.00 -23.14
CA GLY A 357 6.62 -23.24 -21.89
C GLY A 357 6.06 -23.94 -20.64
N LYS A 358 5.64 -23.16 -19.63
CA LYS A 358 4.96 -23.66 -18.41
C LYS A 358 3.46 -23.93 -18.59
N ARG A 359 2.95 -23.70 -19.79
CA ARG A 359 1.51 -23.72 -20.03
C ARG A 359 1.11 -25.17 -20.29
N LYS A 360 0.13 -25.68 -19.54
CA LYS A 360 -0.41 -27.05 -19.74
C LYS A 360 -1.60 -27.10 -20.69
N GLY A 361 -2.18 -25.94 -20.98
CA GLY A 361 -3.34 -25.79 -21.82
C GLY A 361 -3.91 -24.36 -21.81
N LEU A 362 -5.13 -24.22 -22.30
CA LEU A 362 -5.86 -22.96 -22.34
C LEU A 362 -7.03 -23.01 -21.35
N ASP A 363 -7.25 -21.90 -20.65
CA ASP A 363 -8.33 -21.80 -19.67
C ASP A 363 -9.68 -21.68 -20.40
N PRO A 364 -10.72 -22.40 -19.93
CA PRO A 364 -12.04 -22.34 -20.55
C PRO A 364 -12.67 -20.97 -20.34
N ASP A 365 -13.88 -20.74 -20.85
CA ASP A 365 -14.68 -19.61 -20.42
C ASP A 365 -14.91 -19.68 -18.91
N GLN A 366 -14.19 -18.85 -18.15
CA GLN A 366 -14.16 -18.91 -16.70
C GLN A 366 -15.48 -18.46 -16.08
N THR A 367 -16.23 -17.59 -16.77
CA THR A 367 -17.54 -17.12 -16.32
C THR A 367 -18.59 -18.20 -16.54
N ALA A 368 -18.62 -18.79 -17.74
CA ALA A 368 -19.52 -19.90 -18.06
C ALA A 368 -19.20 -21.15 -17.23
N ALA A 369 -17.94 -21.44 -16.91
CA ALA A 369 -17.56 -22.56 -16.04
C ALA A 369 -18.21 -22.47 -14.64
N VAL A 370 -18.49 -21.26 -14.15
CA VAL A 370 -19.17 -21.03 -12.87
C VAL A 370 -20.68 -20.99 -13.04
N LEU A 371 -21.19 -20.18 -13.98
CA LEU A 371 -22.63 -19.95 -14.14
C LEU A 371 -23.37 -21.11 -14.84
N ALA A 372 -22.67 -21.88 -15.67
CA ALA A 372 -23.23 -23.06 -16.33
C ALA A 372 -23.04 -24.36 -15.53
N LYS A 373 -22.47 -24.28 -14.32
CA LYS A 373 -22.19 -25.45 -13.48
C LYS A 373 -23.51 -26.11 -13.04
N THR A 374 -23.58 -27.43 -13.18
CA THR A 374 -24.70 -28.26 -12.72
C THR A 374 -24.32 -29.09 -11.50
N SER A 375 -25.18 -29.16 -10.49
CA SER A 375 -25.04 -30.05 -9.34
C SER A 375 -25.92 -31.29 -9.48
N LYS A 376 -25.41 -32.46 -9.05
CA LYS A 376 -26.19 -33.72 -9.02
C LYS A 376 -27.38 -33.66 -8.07
N THR A 377 -27.30 -32.84 -7.03
CA THR A 377 -28.37 -32.65 -6.02
C THR A 377 -29.26 -31.44 -6.31
N GLY A 378 -29.05 -30.74 -7.44
CA GLY A 378 -29.68 -29.45 -7.74
C GLY A 378 -29.13 -28.28 -6.90
N LYS A 379 -28.82 -28.50 -5.62
CA LYS A 379 -28.30 -27.51 -4.67
C LYS A 379 -26.98 -26.89 -5.15
N GLY A 380 -26.92 -25.55 -5.20
CA GLY A 380 -25.75 -24.79 -5.66
C GLY A 380 -25.62 -24.67 -7.19
N THR A 381 -26.62 -25.10 -7.95
CA THR A 381 -26.72 -24.83 -9.40
C THR A 381 -27.26 -23.43 -9.61
N SER A 382 -26.60 -22.61 -10.44
CA SER A 382 -27.12 -21.30 -10.85
C SER A 382 -27.97 -21.43 -12.12
N PHE A 383 -27.42 -21.10 -13.29
CA PHE A 383 -28.14 -21.19 -14.58
C PHE A 383 -28.03 -22.58 -15.23
N GLY A 384 -27.03 -23.38 -14.83
CA GLY A 384 -26.80 -24.71 -15.39
C GLY A 384 -26.64 -24.70 -16.91
N LYS A 385 -27.14 -25.73 -17.60
CA LYS A 385 -27.00 -25.84 -19.06
C LYS A 385 -27.64 -24.67 -19.82
N GLY A 386 -28.69 -24.05 -19.27
CA GLY A 386 -29.42 -22.94 -19.88
C GLY A 386 -28.57 -21.68 -20.10
N TRP A 387 -27.51 -21.48 -19.30
CA TRP A 387 -26.60 -20.33 -19.46
C TRP A 387 -26.08 -20.18 -20.89
N ARG A 388 -25.67 -21.29 -21.50
CA ARG A 388 -25.04 -21.31 -22.82
C ARG A 388 -26.00 -21.04 -23.96
N GLY A 389 -27.31 -21.19 -23.74
CA GLY A 389 -28.34 -20.86 -24.72
C GLY A 389 -28.68 -19.37 -24.79
N LEU A 390 -28.28 -18.58 -23.79
CA LEU A 390 -28.51 -17.14 -23.77
C LEU A 390 -27.61 -16.41 -24.77
N SER A 391 -28.13 -15.35 -25.38
CA SER A 391 -27.32 -14.46 -26.21
C SER A 391 -26.18 -13.84 -25.40
N ARG A 392 -25.04 -13.59 -26.04
CA ARG A 392 -23.86 -13.01 -25.38
C ARG A 392 -24.16 -11.62 -24.77
N HIS A 393 -25.07 -10.87 -25.39
CA HIS A 393 -25.58 -9.61 -24.83
C HIS A 393 -26.36 -9.84 -23.52
N ARG A 394 -27.28 -10.82 -23.48
CA ARG A 394 -28.03 -11.15 -22.27
C ARG A 394 -27.13 -11.70 -21.16
N GLN A 395 -26.18 -12.57 -21.50
CA GLN A 395 -25.17 -13.03 -20.55
C GLN A 395 -24.38 -11.86 -19.96
N THR A 396 -24.04 -10.85 -20.79
CA THR A 396 -23.28 -9.67 -20.37
C THR A 396 -24.08 -8.83 -19.37
N GLU A 397 -25.35 -8.56 -19.64
CA GLU A 397 -26.24 -7.85 -18.73
C GLU A 397 -26.37 -8.54 -17.37
N ILE A 398 -26.55 -9.88 -17.37
CA ILE A 398 -26.63 -10.66 -16.12
C ILE A 398 -25.33 -10.54 -15.33
N VAL A 399 -24.17 -10.71 -15.98
CA VAL A 399 -22.87 -10.60 -15.33
C VAL A 399 -22.64 -9.19 -14.78
N GLU A 400 -23.00 -8.15 -15.52
CA GLU A 400 -22.90 -6.76 -15.03
C GLU A 400 -23.74 -6.55 -13.77
N ASN A 401 -24.97 -7.07 -13.73
CA ASN A 401 -25.82 -6.94 -12.56
C ASN A 401 -25.24 -7.74 -11.36
N LEU A 402 -24.76 -8.96 -11.61
CA LEU A 402 -24.04 -9.78 -10.61
C LEU A 402 -22.78 -9.09 -10.05
N LEU A 403 -22.13 -8.20 -10.81
CA LEU A 403 -20.95 -7.46 -10.36
C LEU A 403 -21.28 -6.12 -9.70
N THR A 404 -22.43 -5.53 -9.99
CA THR A 404 -22.71 -4.12 -9.66
C THR A 404 -23.84 -3.90 -8.66
N GLU A 405 -24.75 -4.85 -8.46
CA GLU A 405 -25.82 -4.75 -7.47
C GLU A 405 -25.31 -5.13 -6.06
N PRO A 406 -25.22 -4.16 -5.13
CA PRO A 406 -24.74 -4.41 -3.77
C PRO A 406 -25.77 -5.06 -2.85
N ASP A 407 -27.08 -4.95 -3.13
CA ASP A 407 -28.14 -5.55 -2.33
C ASP A 407 -28.44 -6.98 -2.81
N GLU A 408 -28.05 -7.96 -2.01
CA GLU A 408 -28.28 -9.37 -2.29
C GLU A 408 -29.76 -9.71 -2.48
N ARG A 409 -30.67 -9.08 -1.72
CA ARG A 409 -32.11 -9.34 -1.85
C ARG A 409 -32.68 -8.76 -3.14
N ALA A 410 -32.24 -7.56 -3.52
CA ALA A 410 -32.64 -6.94 -4.78
C ALA A 410 -32.14 -7.76 -5.98
N LEU A 411 -30.89 -8.22 -5.91
CA LEU A 411 -30.29 -9.07 -6.95
C LEU A 411 -31.02 -10.41 -7.09
N THR A 412 -31.28 -11.11 -5.98
CA THR A 412 -32.00 -12.39 -5.98
C THR A 412 -33.41 -12.21 -6.55
N ARG A 413 -34.13 -11.14 -6.19
CA ARG A 413 -35.45 -10.83 -6.77
C ARG A 413 -35.38 -10.61 -8.27
N TRP A 414 -34.42 -9.81 -8.74
CA TRP A 414 -34.22 -9.55 -10.17
C TRP A 414 -33.89 -10.84 -10.93
N LEU A 415 -33.01 -11.69 -10.39
CA LEU A 415 -32.66 -12.98 -10.98
C LEU A 415 -33.87 -13.92 -11.10
N ARG A 416 -34.82 -13.86 -10.17
CA ARG A 416 -36.06 -14.64 -10.24
C ARG A 416 -37.02 -14.09 -11.30
N GLN A 417 -37.23 -12.77 -11.29
CA GLN A 417 -38.23 -12.12 -12.14
C GLN A 417 -37.79 -11.99 -13.60
N GLU A 418 -36.55 -11.54 -13.83
CA GLU A 418 -36.03 -11.21 -15.15
C GLU A 418 -35.24 -12.37 -15.78
N CYS A 419 -34.69 -13.28 -14.96
CA CYS A 419 -33.92 -14.44 -15.45
C CYS A 419 -34.64 -15.78 -15.25
N GLY A 420 -35.82 -15.80 -14.63
CA GLY A 420 -36.61 -17.02 -14.43
C GLY A 420 -35.97 -18.07 -13.53
N LEU A 421 -35.05 -17.67 -12.64
CA LEU A 421 -34.40 -18.60 -11.71
C LEU A 421 -35.30 -18.94 -10.52
N THR A 422 -35.12 -20.15 -9.96
CA THR A 422 -35.68 -20.52 -8.65
C THR A 422 -34.95 -19.77 -7.52
N GLU A 423 -35.49 -19.76 -6.30
CA GLU A 423 -34.84 -19.11 -5.14
C GLU A 423 -33.41 -19.64 -4.93
N ASP A 424 -33.26 -20.95 -4.79
CA ASP A 424 -31.95 -21.62 -4.62
C ASP A 424 -30.96 -21.30 -5.76
N ALA A 425 -31.45 -21.23 -7.00
CA ALA A 425 -30.62 -20.94 -8.16
C ALA A 425 -30.20 -19.46 -8.23
N ALA A 426 -31.11 -18.56 -7.83
CA ALA A 426 -30.84 -17.13 -7.73
C ALA A 426 -29.84 -16.85 -6.59
N GLU A 427 -29.98 -17.49 -5.43
CA GLU A 427 -29.00 -17.41 -4.34
C GLU A 427 -27.63 -17.95 -4.76
N ALA A 428 -27.59 -19.10 -5.46
CA ALA A 428 -26.35 -19.66 -5.99
C ALA A 428 -25.67 -18.75 -7.02
N ALA A 429 -26.46 -18.11 -7.89
CA ALA A 429 -25.96 -17.13 -8.86
C ALA A 429 -25.45 -15.85 -8.18
N ALA A 430 -26.18 -15.32 -7.20
CA ALA A 430 -25.77 -14.13 -6.45
C ALA A 430 -24.43 -14.35 -5.72
N ASN A 431 -24.22 -15.55 -5.18
CA ASN A 431 -23.01 -15.96 -4.48
C ASN A 431 -21.89 -16.51 -5.39
N ALA A 432 -22.08 -16.49 -6.71
CA ALA A 432 -21.11 -17.00 -7.67
C ALA A 432 -19.81 -16.18 -7.67
N ARG A 433 -18.67 -16.88 -7.60
CA ARG A 433 -17.34 -16.26 -7.64
C ARG A 433 -16.87 -16.10 -9.09
N LEU A 434 -17.10 -14.92 -9.65
CA LEU A 434 -16.71 -14.59 -11.02
C LEU A 434 -15.26 -14.08 -11.12
N PRO A 435 -14.63 -14.17 -12.32
CA PRO A 435 -13.28 -13.64 -12.55
C PRO A 435 -13.14 -12.17 -12.18
N GLN A 436 -12.13 -11.85 -11.37
CA GLN A 436 -11.90 -10.49 -10.86
C GLN A 436 -11.01 -9.64 -11.78
N GLY A 437 -11.16 -8.32 -11.68
CA GLY A 437 -10.35 -7.33 -12.42
C GLY A 437 -10.99 -6.86 -13.73
N HIS A 438 -10.28 -5.98 -14.44
CA HIS A 438 -10.72 -5.38 -15.70
C HIS A 438 -9.73 -5.65 -16.83
N ALA A 439 -10.21 -5.68 -18.06
CA ALA A 439 -9.41 -5.69 -19.28
C ALA A 439 -8.73 -4.32 -19.50
N HIS A 440 -7.94 -4.18 -20.56
CA HIS A 440 -7.48 -2.87 -21.04
C HIS A 440 -8.43 -2.27 -22.10
N ILE A 441 -9.41 -3.06 -22.55
CA ILE A 441 -10.40 -2.72 -23.59
C ILE A 441 -11.76 -2.56 -22.92
N GLY A 442 -12.59 -1.64 -23.42
CA GLY A 442 -13.95 -1.42 -22.95
C GLY A 442 -14.95 -2.36 -23.62
N ARG A 443 -16.22 -2.24 -23.21
CA ARG A 443 -17.27 -3.21 -23.59
C ARG A 443 -17.56 -3.18 -25.08
N SER A 444 -17.74 -1.99 -25.65
CA SER A 444 -18.14 -1.87 -27.06
C SER A 444 -17.03 -2.36 -27.98
N MET A 445 -15.78 -1.98 -27.71
CA MET A 445 -14.64 -2.42 -28.51
C MET A 445 -14.40 -3.94 -28.41
N LEU A 446 -14.67 -4.56 -27.25
CA LEU A 446 -14.63 -6.03 -27.15
C LEU A 446 -15.68 -6.72 -28.00
N ALA A 447 -16.88 -6.13 -28.13
CA ALA A 447 -17.92 -6.69 -29.00
C ALA A 447 -17.47 -6.67 -30.46
N ASP A 448 -16.94 -5.54 -30.93
CA ASP A 448 -16.47 -5.39 -32.31
C ASP A 448 -15.28 -6.29 -32.62
N LEU A 449 -14.31 -6.40 -31.71
CA LEU A 449 -13.17 -7.31 -31.88
C LEU A 449 -13.61 -8.77 -31.94
N VAL A 450 -14.58 -9.16 -31.11
CA VAL A 450 -15.10 -10.53 -31.14
C VAL A 450 -15.82 -10.79 -32.45
N ASP A 451 -16.64 -9.86 -32.92
CA ASP A 451 -17.34 -9.98 -34.20
C ASP A 451 -16.35 -10.15 -35.37
N VAL A 452 -15.36 -9.28 -35.47
CA VAL A 452 -14.29 -9.36 -36.48
C VAL A 452 -13.54 -10.69 -36.40
N MET A 453 -13.10 -11.10 -35.21
CA MET A 453 -12.32 -12.34 -35.05
C MET A 453 -13.15 -13.62 -35.27
N GLU A 454 -14.47 -13.57 -35.11
CA GLU A 454 -15.36 -14.70 -35.37
C GLU A 454 -15.66 -14.85 -36.87
N ASN A 455 -15.88 -13.73 -37.57
CA ASN A 455 -16.45 -13.67 -38.91
C ASN A 455 -15.42 -13.44 -40.02
N ILE A 456 -14.25 -12.88 -39.72
CA ILE A 456 -13.20 -12.59 -40.69
C ILE A 456 -12.03 -13.57 -40.51
N SER A 457 -11.43 -13.97 -41.63
CA SER A 457 -10.25 -14.82 -41.68
C SER A 457 -9.14 -14.19 -42.51
N ALA A 458 -7.89 -14.45 -42.13
CA ALA A 458 -6.74 -14.18 -42.97
C ALA A 458 -6.32 -15.45 -43.71
N GLU A 459 -5.44 -15.31 -44.69
CA GLU A 459 -4.86 -16.45 -45.41
C GLU A 459 -3.56 -16.92 -44.75
N ALA A 460 -3.28 -18.22 -44.88
CA ALA A 460 -1.99 -18.80 -44.57
C ALA A 460 -1.67 -19.89 -45.59
N VAL A 461 -0.37 -20.10 -45.82
CA VAL A 461 0.13 -21.15 -46.70
C VAL A 461 0.58 -22.33 -45.85
N ASP A 462 0.14 -23.55 -46.18
CA ASP A 462 0.66 -24.75 -45.53
C ASP A 462 2.10 -24.99 -46.00
N PRO A 463 3.09 -25.00 -45.09
CA PRO A 463 4.49 -25.07 -45.48
C PRO A 463 4.90 -26.42 -46.09
N LYS A 464 4.05 -27.45 -46.00
CA LYS A 464 4.29 -28.78 -46.60
C LYS A 464 3.64 -28.89 -47.98
N THR A 465 2.39 -28.46 -48.13
CA THR A 465 1.63 -28.65 -49.37
C THR A 465 1.66 -27.43 -50.29
N GLY A 466 1.99 -26.25 -49.77
CA GLY A 466 1.87 -24.98 -50.49
C GLY A 466 0.44 -24.46 -50.64
N GLU A 467 -0.54 -25.16 -50.06
CA GLU A 467 -1.96 -24.82 -50.16
C GLU A 467 -2.29 -23.58 -49.32
N ILE A 468 -3.04 -22.64 -49.90
CA ILE A 468 -3.59 -21.48 -49.20
C ILE A 468 -4.88 -21.92 -48.47
N TYR A 469 -4.97 -21.65 -47.18
CA TYR A 469 -6.15 -21.95 -46.37
C TYR A 469 -6.53 -20.77 -45.46
N PRO A 470 -7.82 -20.63 -45.11
CA PRO A 470 -8.26 -19.60 -44.19
C PRO A 470 -7.85 -19.94 -42.76
N ARG A 471 -7.29 -18.95 -42.07
CA ARG A 471 -6.86 -19.00 -40.67
C ARG A 471 -7.52 -17.89 -39.84
N PRO A 472 -7.55 -18.04 -38.50
CA PRO A 472 -8.00 -16.97 -37.61
C PRO A 472 -7.12 -15.72 -37.74
N LEU A 473 -7.74 -14.55 -37.56
CA LEU A 473 -7.04 -13.28 -37.37
C LEU A 473 -6.32 -13.24 -36.03
N THR A 474 -5.12 -12.70 -36.01
CA THR A 474 -4.45 -12.30 -34.76
C THR A 474 -5.05 -10.99 -34.23
N TYR A 475 -4.72 -10.63 -32.99
CA TYR A 475 -5.27 -9.44 -32.35
C TYR A 475 -4.91 -8.14 -33.08
N ASP A 476 -3.66 -8.03 -33.55
CA ASP A 476 -3.18 -6.90 -34.33
C ASP A 476 -3.93 -6.76 -35.65
N GLU A 477 -4.11 -7.85 -36.40
CA GLU A 477 -4.89 -7.88 -37.65
C GLU A 477 -6.36 -7.51 -37.40
N ALA A 478 -6.97 -8.04 -36.34
CA ALA A 478 -8.34 -7.70 -35.97
C ALA A 478 -8.52 -6.21 -35.60
N VAL A 479 -7.51 -5.61 -34.97
CA VAL A 479 -7.49 -4.17 -34.68
C VAL A 479 -7.32 -3.35 -35.97
N GLU A 480 -6.48 -3.80 -36.90
CA GLU A 480 -6.30 -3.16 -38.21
C GLU A 480 -7.58 -3.18 -39.06
N HIS A 481 -8.34 -4.29 -39.03
CA HIS A 481 -9.65 -4.38 -39.68
C HIS A 481 -10.67 -3.38 -39.14
N LEU A 482 -10.48 -2.89 -37.90
CA LEU A 482 -11.31 -1.83 -37.31
C LEU A 482 -10.78 -0.42 -37.60
N GLY A 483 -9.78 -0.28 -38.48
CA GLY A 483 -9.16 1.01 -38.82
C GLY A 483 -8.31 1.60 -37.69
N LEU A 484 -7.80 0.75 -36.79
CA LEU A 484 -7.04 1.15 -35.60
C LEU A 484 -5.66 0.49 -35.60
N HIS A 485 -4.76 0.94 -34.73
CA HIS A 485 -3.43 0.33 -34.57
C HIS A 485 -3.22 -0.20 -33.15
N HIS A 486 -2.75 -1.45 -33.03
CA HIS A 486 -2.58 -2.13 -31.75
C HIS A 486 -1.44 -1.59 -30.85
N SER A 487 -0.48 -0.83 -31.40
CA SER A 487 0.75 -0.41 -30.70
C SER A 487 1.14 1.05 -30.96
N ASN A 488 0.85 1.60 -32.14
CA ASN A 488 1.04 3.01 -32.46
C ASN A 488 -0.27 3.80 -32.28
N MET A 489 -0.66 3.98 -31.02
CA MET A 489 -1.78 4.88 -30.70
C MET A 489 -1.33 6.31 -30.98
N GLU A 490 -2.03 7.04 -31.87
CA GLU A 490 -1.69 8.39 -32.35
C GLU A 490 -1.20 9.29 -31.20
N ALA A 491 0.11 9.37 -31.04
CA ALA A 491 0.74 10.24 -30.07
C ALA A 491 1.04 11.54 -30.80
N GLY A 492 0.18 12.56 -30.61
CA GLY A 492 0.46 13.90 -31.10
C GLY A 492 1.87 14.34 -30.71
N ARG A 493 2.57 15.00 -31.64
CA ARG A 493 3.89 15.59 -31.39
C ARG A 493 3.71 16.86 -30.58
N HIS A 494 4.43 17.00 -29.47
CA HIS A 494 4.43 18.20 -28.65
C HIS A 494 5.82 18.86 -28.65
N ALA A 495 5.86 20.19 -28.74
CA ALA A 495 7.11 20.95 -28.64
C ALA A 495 7.71 20.91 -27.22
N ARG A 496 6.86 20.81 -26.19
CA ARG A 496 7.20 20.61 -24.78
C ARG A 496 6.30 19.53 -24.19
N LEU A 497 6.78 18.80 -23.19
CA LEU A 497 5.99 17.75 -22.56
C LEU A 497 4.78 18.35 -21.81
N PRO A 498 3.54 17.95 -22.15
CA PRO A 498 2.34 18.39 -21.43
C PRO A 498 2.22 17.69 -20.07
N TYR A 499 1.14 17.83 -19.32
CA TYR A 499 0.93 16.94 -18.16
C TYR A 499 0.84 15.49 -18.64
N TYR A 500 1.56 14.56 -18.00
CA TYR A 500 1.63 13.19 -18.48
C TYR A 500 0.25 12.52 -18.58
N GLY A 501 -0.72 12.90 -17.74
CA GLY A 501 -2.07 12.33 -17.77
C GLY A 501 -2.87 12.73 -19.01
N THR A 502 -2.57 13.88 -19.63
CA THR A 502 -3.16 14.26 -20.91
C THR A 502 -2.51 13.51 -22.06
N ALA A 503 -1.17 13.33 -22.03
CA ALA A 503 -0.45 12.59 -23.06
C ALA A 503 -0.72 11.08 -23.02
N MET A 504 -0.91 10.53 -21.81
CA MET A 504 -0.99 9.08 -21.57
C MET A 504 -2.29 8.68 -20.87
N ALA A 505 -3.43 9.05 -21.45
CA ALA A 505 -4.76 8.80 -20.88
C ALA A 505 -4.99 7.32 -20.48
N ARG A 506 -4.42 6.36 -21.23
CA ARG A 506 -4.53 4.91 -20.93
C ARG A 506 -3.82 4.48 -19.64
N HIS A 507 -2.86 5.25 -19.13
CA HIS A 507 -2.07 4.88 -17.95
C HIS A 507 -2.57 5.55 -16.67
N VAL A 508 -3.61 6.37 -16.77
CA VAL A 508 -4.16 7.14 -15.64
C VAL A 508 -5.57 6.72 -15.28
N ILE A 509 -5.96 7.04 -14.04
CA ILE A 509 -7.33 6.90 -13.58
C ILE A 509 -7.86 8.31 -13.28
N ALA A 510 -8.86 8.73 -14.05
CA ALA A 510 -9.56 10.00 -13.89
C ALA A 510 -10.55 9.93 -12.72
N ASN A 511 -10.69 11.04 -11.99
CA ASN A 511 -11.71 11.22 -10.97
C ASN A 511 -12.69 12.31 -11.43
N PRO A 512 -13.86 11.94 -11.98
CA PRO A 512 -14.88 12.90 -12.41
C PRO A 512 -15.41 13.81 -11.29
N ARG A 513 -15.15 13.50 -10.01
CA ARG A 513 -15.57 14.32 -8.87
C ARG A 513 -14.52 15.33 -8.41
N ALA A 514 -13.35 15.36 -9.05
CA ALA A 514 -12.30 16.30 -8.73
C ALA A 514 -12.52 17.67 -9.41
N PRO A 515 -11.90 18.76 -8.93
CA PRO A 515 -12.00 20.08 -9.55
C PRO A 515 -11.56 20.05 -11.01
N GLU A 516 -12.24 20.81 -11.87
CA GLU A 516 -12.16 20.72 -13.33
C GLU A 516 -10.72 20.82 -13.88
N ASN A 517 -9.91 21.71 -13.30
CA ASN A 517 -8.52 21.94 -13.72
C ASN A 517 -7.47 21.16 -12.91
N SER A 518 -7.89 20.14 -12.15
CA SER A 518 -6.97 19.35 -11.33
C SER A 518 -6.39 18.15 -12.08
N GLN A 519 -5.15 17.78 -11.75
CA GLN A 519 -4.55 16.52 -12.22
C GLN A 519 -5.37 15.28 -11.83
N GLU A 520 -6.17 15.35 -10.77
CA GLU A 520 -7.06 14.27 -10.35
C GLU A 520 -8.27 14.14 -11.28
N ARG A 521 -8.77 15.24 -11.86
CA ARG A 521 -9.85 15.23 -12.85
C ARG A 521 -9.38 14.63 -14.17
N ILE A 522 -8.22 15.09 -14.66
CA ILE A 522 -7.59 14.55 -15.87
C ILE A 522 -7.19 13.08 -15.65
N GLY A 523 -6.66 12.78 -14.47
CA GLY A 523 -6.21 11.47 -14.05
C GLY A 523 -4.73 11.42 -13.76
N ARG A 524 -4.36 10.52 -12.84
CA ARG A 524 -2.96 10.23 -12.51
C ARG A 524 -2.71 8.74 -12.42
N VAL A 525 -1.44 8.35 -12.53
CA VAL A 525 -1.00 7.00 -12.16
C VAL A 525 -1.27 6.80 -10.67
N PRO A 526 -1.91 5.69 -10.24
CA PRO A 526 -2.24 5.46 -8.83
C PRO A 526 -1.02 5.36 -7.90
N ASN A 527 0.14 4.97 -8.43
CA ASN A 527 1.40 4.95 -7.69
C ASN A 527 1.96 6.38 -7.54
N PRO A 528 2.04 6.93 -6.31
CA PRO A 528 2.46 8.31 -6.07
C PRO A 528 3.92 8.56 -6.45
N THR A 529 4.81 7.58 -6.26
CA THR A 529 6.24 7.67 -6.62
C THR A 529 6.38 7.87 -8.13
N VAL A 530 5.66 7.07 -8.92
CA VAL A 530 5.64 7.17 -10.38
C VAL A 530 5.05 8.50 -10.84
N HIS A 531 3.97 8.96 -10.19
CA HIS A 531 3.36 10.26 -10.49
C HIS A 531 4.32 11.43 -10.23
N ILE A 532 5.07 11.40 -9.12
CA ILE A 532 6.08 12.42 -8.81
C ILE A 532 7.20 12.38 -9.85
N ALA A 533 7.74 11.20 -10.14
CA ALA A 533 8.83 11.03 -11.09
C ALA A 533 8.46 11.55 -12.49
N LEU A 534 7.30 11.17 -13.06
CA LEU A 534 6.86 11.66 -14.37
C LEU A 534 6.69 13.19 -14.43
N ASN A 535 6.19 13.80 -13.35
CA ASN A 535 6.07 15.25 -13.25
C ASN A 535 7.44 15.94 -13.13
N GLN A 536 8.42 15.32 -12.46
CA GLN A 536 9.78 15.87 -12.38
C GLN A 536 10.57 15.64 -13.69
N ILE A 537 10.38 14.52 -14.39
CA ILE A 537 10.89 14.33 -15.76
C ILE A 537 10.36 15.45 -16.67
N ARG A 538 9.05 15.77 -16.58
CA ARG A 538 8.47 16.91 -17.30
C ARG A 538 9.21 18.22 -16.98
N ALA A 539 9.46 18.49 -15.70
CA ALA A 539 10.12 19.72 -15.27
C ALA A 539 11.56 19.82 -15.77
N VAL A 540 12.34 18.75 -15.62
CA VAL A 540 13.75 18.67 -16.08
C VAL A 540 13.81 18.81 -17.60
N VAL A 541 13.07 17.99 -18.34
CA VAL A 541 13.14 17.99 -19.80
C VAL A 541 12.64 19.30 -20.41
N ASN A 542 11.56 19.88 -19.88
CA ASN A 542 11.09 21.17 -20.39
C ASN A 542 12.06 22.31 -20.07
N ALA A 543 12.75 22.28 -18.92
CA ALA A 543 13.79 23.25 -18.60
C ALA A 543 15.02 23.10 -19.52
N LEU A 544 15.40 21.87 -19.86
CA LEU A 544 16.44 21.60 -20.86
C LEU A 544 16.04 22.08 -22.25
N ILE A 545 14.79 21.86 -22.66
CA ILE A 545 14.28 22.35 -23.96
C ILE A 545 14.30 23.88 -24.02
N GLU A 546 13.98 24.55 -22.91
CA GLU A 546 14.04 26.00 -22.81
C GLU A 546 15.47 26.54 -22.85
N ALA A 547 16.41 25.82 -22.22
CA ALA A 547 17.81 26.19 -22.19
C ALA A 547 18.56 25.94 -23.50
N TYR A 548 18.32 24.79 -24.14
CA TYR A 548 19.19 24.25 -25.20
C TYR A 548 18.42 23.91 -26.49
N GLY A 549 17.10 24.12 -26.55
CA GLY A 549 16.26 23.67 -27.64
C GLY A 549 15.88 22.18 -27.53
N PRO A 550 15.10 21.62 -28.46
CA PRO A 550 14.66 20.23 -28.39
C PRO A 550 15.83 19.24 -28.62
N PRO A 551 15.90 18.13 -27.86
CA PRO A 551 16.93 17.11 -28.06
C PRO A 551 16.71 16.37 -29.39
N THR A 552 17.79 15.93 -30.04
CA THR A 552 17.72 15.10 -31.26
C THR A 552 17.37 13.64 -30.96
N ALA A 553 17.61 13.19 -29.74
CA ALA A 553 17.32 11.86 -29.24
C ALA A 553 17.31 11.84 -27.70
N ILE A 554 16.57 10.89 -27.10
CA ILE A 554 16.57 10.66 -25.65
C ILE A 554 16.85 9.18 -25.36
N VAL A 555 17.77 8.92 -24.44
CA VAL A 555 18.14 7.58 -23.97
C VAL A 555 17.82 7.46 -22.50
N LEU A 556 17.18 6.36 -22.12
CA LEU A 556 16.78 6.07 -20.74
C LEU A 556 17.46 4.80 -20.24
N GLU A 557 17.72 4.67 -18.96
CA GLU A 557 17.97 3.35 -18.39
C GLU A 557 16.65 2.59 -18.16
N LEU A 558 16.61 1.33 -18.58
CA LEU A 558 15.64 0.35 -18.11
C LEU A 558 16.37 -0.66 -17.23
N ALA A 559 15.80 -0.95 -16.06
CA ALA A 559 16.18 -2.11 -15.26
C ALA A 559 15.67 -3.42 -15.90
N ARG A 560 16.09 -3.68 -17.16
CA ARG A 560 15.97 -4.96 -17.86
C ARG A 560 17.28 -5.73 -17.74
N GLU A 561 17.18 -7.04 -17.60
CA GLU A 561 18.34 -7.92 -17.70
C GLU A 561 18.83 -8.01 -19.15
N LEU A 562 20.12 -8.30 -19.33
CA LEU A 562 20.67 -8.64 -20.66
C LEU A 562 20.02 -9.93 -21.19
N LYS A 563 20.11 -10.13 -22.51
CA LYS A 563 19.52 -11.29 -23.18
C LYS A 563 20.14 -12.59 -22.64
N GLN A 564 19.34 -13.37 -21.91
CA GLN A 564 19.75 -14.67 -21.39
C GLN A 564 20.11 -15.65 -22.52
N ASN A 565 21.18 -16.42 -22.32
CA ASN A 565 21.57 -17.49 -23.24
C ASN A 565 20.67 -18.73 -23.09
N LYS A 566 20.81 -19.72 -23.99
CA LYS A 566 19.97 -20.94 -24.00
C LYS A 566 20.04 -21.70 -22.66
N LYS A 567 21.25 -21.89 -22.11
CA LYS A 567 21.48 -22.58 -20.83
C LYS A 567 20.81 -21.87 -19.65
N GLN A 568 20.88 -20.55 -19.57
CA GLN A 568 20.22 -19.75 -18.53
C GLN A 568 18.69 -19.78 -18.65
N LYS A 569 18.15 -19.77 -19.88
CA LYS A 569 16.71 -19.94 -20.14
C LYS A 569 16.23 -21.34 -19.76
N ASP A 570 17.00 -22.36 -20.10
CA ASP A 570 16.69 -23.76 -19.78
C ASP A 570 16.71 -23.98 -18.26
N GLU A 571 17.70 -23.42 -17.55
CA GLU A 571 17.80 -23.47 -16.09
C GLU A 571 16.64 -22.74 -15.41
N THR A 572 16.30 -21.55 -15.88
CA THR A 572 15.12 -20.80 -15.40
C THR A 572 13.83 -21.60 -15.64
N THR A 573 13.72 -22.25 -16.81
CA THR A 573 12.57 -23.10 -17.15
C THR A 573 12.51 -24.35 -16.27
N ARG A 574 13.65 -24.99 -16.00
CA ARG A 574 13.79 -26.13 -15.09
C ARG A 574 13.35 -25.77 -13.67
N GLN A 575 13.92 -24.71 -13.10
CA GLN A 575 13.57 -24.24 -11.75
C GLN A 575 12.08 -23.92 -11.63
N ASN A 576 11.50 -23.37 -12.69
CA ASN A 576 10.08 -23.07 -12.75
C ASN A 576 9.19 -24.33 -12.83
N ARG A 577 9.58 -25.35 -13.60
CA ARG A 577 8.89 -26.64 -13.66
C ARG A 577 8.95 -27.36 -12.31
N GLU A 578 10.09 -27.32 -11.63
CA GLU A 578 10.25 -27.86 -10.28
C GLU A 578 9.31 -27.15 -9.28
N ASN A 579 9.23 -25.82 -9.35
CA ASN A 579 8.30 -25.04 -8.53
C ASN A 579 6.83 -25.38 -8.82
N GLU A 580 6.47 -25.60 -10.09
CA GLU A 580 5.11 -25.98 -10.49
C GLU A 580 4.74 -27.37 -9.97
N LYS A 581 5.60 -28.36 -10.17
CA LYS A 581 5.43 -29.72 -9.63
C LYS A 581 5.26 -29.68 -8.10
N ALA A 582 6.11 -28.95 -7.40
CA ALA A 582 5.98 -28.79 -5.95
C ALA A 582 4.64 -28.15 -5.54
N ASN A 583 4.14 -27.18 -6.29
CA ASN A 583 2.83 -26.56 -6.02
C ASN A 583 1.66 -27.53 -6.26
N GLU A 584 1.76 -28.44 -7.24
CA GLU A 584 0.74 -29.46 -7.51
C GLU A 584 0.69 -30.53 -6.43
N GLU A 585 1.86 -31.01 -5.98
CA GLU A 585 1.93 -31.94 -4.86
C GLU A 585 1.39 -31.31 -3.57
N ILE A 586 1.70 -30.02 -3.31
CA ILE A 586 1.11 -29.27 -2.20
C ILE A 586 -0.41 -29.20 -2.34
N ARG A 587 -0.93 -28.99 -3.55
CA ARG A 587 -2.39 -28.97 -3.79
C ARG A 587 -3.03 -30.32 -3.46
N ALA A 588 -2.40 -31.42 -3.86
CA ALA A 588 -2.88 -32.76 -3.57
C ALA A 588 -2.85 -33.06 -2.06
N GLU A 589 -1.78 -32.69 -1.36
CA GLU A 589 -1.68 -32.84 0.11
C GLU A 589 -2.74 -32.01 0.84
N LEU A 590 -2.93 -30.75 0.46
CA LEU A 590 -3.97 -29.90 1.06
C LEU A 590 -5.36 -30.51 0.85
N ALA A 591 -5.64 -31.08 -0.31
CA ALA A 591 -6.90 -31.77 -0.57
C ALA A 591 -7.08 -33.01 0.31
N GLN A 592 -6.02 -33.80 0.55
CA GLN A 592 -6.05 -34.95 1.46
C GLN A 592 -6.31 -34.52 2.92
N MET A 593 -5.80 -33.35 3.32
CA MET A 593 -6.03 -32.77 4.65
C MET A 593 -7.39 -32.05 4.77
N GLY A 594 -8.22 -32.03 3.73
CA GLY A 594 -9.49 -31.32 3.71
C GLY A 594 -9.36 -29.78 3.70
N LEU A 595 -8.19 -29.24 3.34
CA LEU A 595 -7.89 -27.81 3.33
C LEU A 595 -7.97 -27.23 1.90
N ALA A 596 -8.50 -26.00 1.78
CA ALA A 596 -8.57 -25.31 0.50
C ALA A 596 -7.19 -24.90 -0.04
N TYR A 597 -7.00 -24.91 -1.36
CA TYR A 597 -5.79 -24.41 -2.01
C TYR A 597 -5.77 -22.87 -2.06
N SER A 598 -5.49 -22.25 -0.92
CA SER A 598 -5.34 -20.80 -0.76
C SER A 598 -3.86 -20.38 -0.80
N HIS A 599 -3.61 -19.07 -0.96
CA HIS A 599 -2.25 -18.54 -0.86
C HIS A 599 -1.61 -18.85 0.50
N GLY A 600 -2.37 -18.70 1.59
CA GLY A 600 -1.92 -18.96 2.96
C GLY A 600 -1.60 -20.44 3.21
N ASN A 601 -2.50 -21.35 2.84
CA ASN A 601 -2.30 -22.78 3.02
C ASN A 601 -1.13 -23.30 2.18
N ARG A 602 -0.99 -22.79 0.96
CA ARG A 602 0.17 -23.10 0.10
C ARG A 602 1.48 -22.63 0.73
N LEU A 603 1.50 -21.46 1.35
CA LEU A 603 2.68 -20.93 2.03
C LEU A 603 3.06 -21.77 3.25
N ILE A 604 2.09 -22.18 4.07
CA ILE A 604 2.30 -23.09 5.22
C ILE A 604 2.97 -24.38 4.74
N MET A 605 2.42 -25.02 3.70
CA MET A 605 2.97 -26.27 3.18
C MET A 605 4.36 -26.09 2.56
N ARG A 606 4.63 -24.95 1.91
CA ARG A 606 5.98 -24.65 1.40
C ARG A 606 7.00 -24.53 2.55
N LEU A 607 6.63 -23.88 3.64
CA LEU A 607 7.50 -23.75 4.82
C LEU A 607 7.63 -25.08 5.59
N TYR A 608 6.57 -25.89 5.63
CA TYR A 608 6.61 -27.24 6.19
C TYR A 608 7.56 -28.16 5.42
N ARG A 609 7.60 -28.05 4.08
CA ARG A 609 8.52 -28.78 3.20
C ARG A 609 9.95 -28.24 3.20
N GLU A 610 10.15 -27.01 3.67
CA GLU A 610 11.50 -26.46 3.86
C GLU A 610 12.23 -27.15 5.02
N LEU A 611 11.48 -27.68 5.98
CA LEU A 611 12.02 -28.51 7.07
C LEU A 611 12.32 -29.93 6.56
N SER A 612 13.48 -30.47 6.96
CA SER A 612 13.83 -31.87 6.70
C SER A 612 12.73 -32.80 7.24
N PRO A 613 12.34 -33.87 6.52
CA PRO A 613 11.37 -34.85 7.01
C PRO A 613 11.71 -35.44 8.38
N THR A 614 13.00 -35.58 8.70
CA THR A 614 13.51 -36.10 9.98
C THR A 614 13.51 -35.06 11.09
N GLU A 615 13.37 -33.77 10.77
CA GLU A 615 13.56 -32.66 11.72
C GLU A 615 12.50 -31.56 11.51
N ARG A 616 11.23 -31.97 11.43
CA ARG A 616 10.08 -31.05 11.33
C ARG A 616 9.74 -30.47 12.69
N ILE A 617 10.54 -29.52 13.14
CA ILE A 617 10.38 -28.88 14.45
C ILE A 617 10.20 -27.36 14.30
N CYS A 618 9.51 -26.75 15.25
CA CYS A 618 9.42 -25.30 15.37
C CYS A 618 10.78 -24.73 15.79
N VAL A 619 11.36 -23.85 14.97
CA VAL A 619 12.69 -23.25 15.23
C VAL A 619 12.79 -22.55 16.59
N TYR A 620 11.70 -21.94 17.06
CA TYR A 620 11.66 -21.20 18.31
C TYR A 620 11.57 -22.07 19.57
N THR A 621 11.02 -23.28 19.45
CA THR A 621 10.68 -24.12 20.62
C THR A 621 11.25 -25.53 20.59
N GLY A 622 11.69 -26.00 19.42
CA GLY A 622 12.07 -27.40 19.20
C GLY A 622 10.90 -28.37 19.14
N ARG A 623 9.65 -27.93 19.36
CA ARG A 623 8.48 -28.81 19.33
C ARG A 623 8.25 -29.36 17.92
N PRO A 624 8.03 -30.68 17.74
CA PRO A 624 7.64 -31.27 16.46
C PRO A 624 6.38 -30.63 15.88
N ILE A 625 6.40 -30.37 14.58
CA ILE A 625 5.28 -29.89 13.78
C ILE A 625 4.76 -31.06 12.96
N SER A 626 3.52 -31.48 13.24
CA SER A 626 2.83 -32.51 12.48
C SER A 626 1.83 -31.92 11.49
N ARG A 627 1.33 -32.75 10.57
CA ARG A 627 0.20 -32.39 9.68
C ARG A 627 -1.09 -32.15 10.46
N THR A 628 -1.35 -32.94 11.51
CA THR A 628 -2.51 -32.76 12.38
C THR A 628 -2.50 -31.39 13.08
N MET A 629 -1.33 -30.88 13.45
CA MET A 629 -1.21 -29.50 13.96
C MET A 629 -1.52 -28.45 12.90
N ILE A 630 -1.25 -28.70 11.62
CA ILE A 630 -1.65 -27.78 10.54
C ILE A 630 -3.17 -27.77 10.37
N GLU A 631 -3.81 -28.95 10.39
CA GLU A 631 -5.27 -29.12 10.30
C GLU A 631 -6.01 -28.46 11.46
N ALA A 632 -5.55 -28.70 12.69
CA ALA A 632 -6.05 -28.07 13.90
C ALA A 632 -5.71 -26.56 13.98
N SER A 633 -4.97 -26.06 13.00
CA SER A 633 -4.45 -24.70 12.98
C SER A 633 -3.67 -24.40 14.26
N GLU A 634 -2.72 -25.20 14.71
CA GLU A 634 -1.87 -24.94 15.89
C GLU A 634 -0.53 -24.29 15.55
N VAL A 635 -0.24 -24.17 14.25
CA VAL A 635 0.96 -23.51 13.72
C VAL A 635 0.60 -22.23 12.97
N ASP A 636 1.58 -21.34 12.85
CA ASP A 636 1.47 -20.10 12.10
C ASP A 636 2.75 -19.82 11.29
N VAL A 637 2.60 -18.98 10.28
CA VAL A 637 3.73 -18.38 9.56
C VAL A 637 4.13 -17.11 10.29
N ASP A 638 5.35 -17.07 10.81
CA ASP A 638 5.93 -15.88 11.42
C ASP A 638 6.87 -15.17 10.45
N HIS A 639 6.91 -13.84 10.55
CA HIS A 639 7.97 -13.03 9.95
C HIS A 639 9.13 -12.97 10.94
N ILE A 640 10.23 -13.69 10.66
CA ILE A 640 11.38 -13.84 11.56
C ILE A 640 11.83 -12.47 12.06
N LEU A 641 12.07 -11.53 11.14
CA LEU A 641 12.22 -10.12 11.46
C LEU A 641 10.90 -9.37 11.28
N PRO A 642 10.51 -8.46 12.19
CA PRO A 642 9.20 -7.82 12.18
C PRO A 642 8.91 -7.07 10.88
N ARG A 643 7.87 -7.50 10.13
CA ARG A 643 7.47 -6.86 8.87
C ARG A 643 7.17 -5.37 9.03
N SER A 644 6.66 -4.91 10.18
CA SER A 644 6.39 -3.48 10.37
C SER A 644 7.67 -2.62 10.42
N ARG A 645 8.83 -3.24 10.64
CA ARG A 645 10.14 -2.59 10.74
C ARG A 645 11.01 -2.86 9.51
N THR A 646 11.01 -4.10 9.02
CA THR A 646 11.84 -4.52 7.88
C THR A 646 11.12 -4.41 6.54
N LEU A 647 9.79 -4.51 6.56
CA LEU A 647 8.92 -4.72 5.41
C LEU A 647 9.25 -5.96 4.55
N ASP A 648 10.25 -6.77 4.90
CA ASP A 648 10.60 -7.99 4.17
C ASP A 648 9.45 -9.00 4.34
N ASP A 649 8.59 -9.07 3.32
CA ASP A 649 7.52 -10.07 3.20
C ASP A 649 7.96 -11.27 2.34
N GLY A 650 9.25 -11.34 2.03
CA GLY A 650 9.86 -12.39 1.25
C GLY A 650 9.83 -13.73 1.97
N PHE A 651 9.90 -14.82 1.19
CA PHE A 651 9.93 -16.18 1.73
C PHE A 651 11.13 -16.40 2.67
N ALA A 652 12.24 -15.69 2.44
CA ALA A 652 13.45 -15.75 3.26
C ALA A 652 13.26 -15.24 4.69
N ASN A 653 12.27 -14.36 4.92
CA ASN A 653 11.92 -13.83 6.23
C ASN A 653 10.73 -14.56 6.87
N LYS A 654 10.26 -15.66 6.29
CA LYS A 654 9.11 -16.42 6.81
C LYS A 654 9.55 -17.76 7.34
N VAL A 655 8.97 -18.18 8.46
CA VAL A 655 9.19 -19.51 9.04
C VAL A 655 7.88 -20.09 9.56
N LEU A 656 7.75 -21.42 9.51
CA LEU A 656 6.64 -22.11 10.16
C LEU A 656 7.02 -22.37 11.62
N CYS A 657 6.16 -21.94 12.54
CA CYS A 657 6.38 -22.11 13.97
C CYS A 657 5.08 -22.44 14.70
N THR A 658 5.19 -22.87 15.95
CA THR A 658 4.04 -23.05 16.82
C THR A 658 3.39 -21.69 17.10
N ARG A 659 2.05 -21.66 17.10
CA ARG A 659 1.30 -20.43 17.34
C ARG A 659 1.66 -19.74 18.65
N GLN A 660 1.93 -20.52 19.70
CA GLN A 660 2.35 -19.99 21.00
C GLN A 660 3.65 -19.19 20.89
N ALA A 661 4.66 -19.71 20.18
CA ALA A 661 5.95 -19.04 20.01
C ALA A 661 5.83 -17.76 19.17
N ASN A 662 5.00 -17.79 18.13
CA ASN A 662 4.71 -16.59 17.33
C ASN A 662 4.09 -15.46 18.20
N ARG A 663 3.16 -15.81 19.09
CA ARG A 663 2.56 -14.84 20.03
C ARG A 663 3.56 -14.30 21.04
N GLU A 664 4.42 -15.17 21.58
CA GLU A 664 5.49 -14.79 22.52
C GLU A 664 6.45 -13.81 21.85
N LYS A 665 6.82 -14.04 20.59
CA LYS A 665 7.65 -13.12 19.81
C LYS A 665 6.97 -11.77 19.58
N GLY A 666 5.74 -11.79 19.06
CA GLY A 666 5.02 -10.59 18.67
C GLY A 666 5.78 -9.79 17.60
N ASN A 667 5.74 -8.46 17.69
CA ASN A 667 6.35 -7.56 16.71
C ASN A 667 7.85 -7.27 16.99
N ARG A 668 8.58 -8.30 17.46
CA ARG A 668 10.00 -8.24 17.86
C ARG A 668 10.83 -9.22 17.03
N ALA A 669 12.11 -8.93 16.80
CA ALA A 669 13.07 -9.90 16.26
C ALA A 669 13.42 -10.93 17.34
N PRO A 670 13.90 -12.15 17.01
CA PRO A 670 14.13 -13.20 18.02
C PRO A 670 15.06 -12.76 19.16
N ALA A 671 16.08 -11.96 18.85
CA ALA A 671 17.02 -11.40 19.83
C ALA A 671 16.41 -10.36 20.79
N GLU A 672 15.30 -9.74 20.40
CA GLU A 672 14.60 -8.71 21.16
C GLU A 672 13.48 -9.31 22.04
N VAL A 673 13.22 -10.62 21.92
CA VAL A 673 12.25 -11.32 22.75
C VAL A 673 12.89 -11.60 24.10
N THR A 674 12.46 -10.87 25.13
CA THR A 674 13.00 -10.93 26.49
C THR A 674 12.94 -12.34 27.09
N GLU A 675 11.98 -13.17 26.69
CA GLU A 675 11.83 -14.57 27.12
C GLU A 675 12.82 -15.53 26.45
N TRP A 676 13.46 -15.10 25.37
CA TRP A 676 14.32 -15.93 24.55
C TRP A 676 15.80 -15.58 24.71
N GLN A 677 16.17 -14.53 25.44
CA GLN A 677 17.57 -14.13 25.61
C GLN A 677 18.42 -15.18 26.34
N GLY A 678 19.74 -15.04 26.23
CA GLY A 678 20.70 -15.98 26.82
C GLY A 678 20.75 -17.33 26.07
N GLU A 679 20.73 -18.43 26.82
CA GLU A 679 20.90 -19.78 26.26
C GLU A 679 19.79 -20.15 25.27
N ARG A 680 18.54 -19.72 25.51
CA ARG A 680 17.41 -20.01 24.61
C ARG A 680 17.61 -19.38 23.22
N LEU A 681 18.19 -18.19 23.12
CA LEU A 681 18.46 -17.53 21.84
C LEU A 681 19.58 -18.27 21.11
N ARG A 682 20.59 -18.73 21.85
CA ARG A 682 21.67 -19.57 21.33
C ARG A 682 21.09 -20.86 20.74
N GLU A 683 20.22 -21.56 21.46
CA GLU A 683 19.54 -22.76 20.96
C GLU A 683 18.68 -22.48 19.73
N ILE A 684 17.92 -21.38 19.71
CA ILE A 684 17.11 -20.97 18.55
C ILE A 684 18.01 -20.72 17.35
N HIS A 685 19.12 -20.01 17.54
CA HIS A 685 20.06 -19.68 16.47
C HIS A 685 20.79 -20.94 15.96
N GLU A 686 21.22 -21.85 16.84
CA GLU A 686 21.83 -23.13 16.44
C GLU A 686 20.83 -24.04 15.70
N ARG A 687 19.58 -24.13 16.18
CA ARG A 687 18.50 -24.79 15.42
C ARG A 687 18.30 -24.13 14.06
N ALA A 688 18.32 -22.80 13.99
CA ALA A 688 18.15 -22.08 12.73
C ALA A 688 19.32 -22.29 11.76
N LYS A 689 20.57 -22.38 12.24
CA LYS A 689 21.74 -22.72 11.40
C LYS A 689 21.61 -24.10 10.79
N ARG A 690 21.13 -25.08 11.57
CA ARG A 690 20.94 -26.46 11.11
C ARG A 690 19.75 -26.59 10.16
N LEU A 691 18.59 -26.04 10.52
CA LEU A 691 17.36 -26.18 9.74
C LEU A 691 17.32 -25.26 8.52
N PHE A 692 17.86 -24.05 8.63
CA PHE A 692 17.74 -23.00 7.63
C PHE A 692 19.04 -22.20 7.45
N PRO A 693 20.14 -22.78 6.93
CA PRO A 693 21.43 -22.09 6.82
C PRO A 693 21.35 -20.69 6.17
N ARG A 694 20.53 -20.53 5.13
CA ARG A 694 20.32 -19.26 4.42
C ARG A 694 19.50 -18.21 5.20
N LYS A 695 18.66 -18.65 6.16
CA LYS A 695 17.83 -17.80 7.02
C LYS A 695 18.45 -17.56 8.40
N ALA A 696 19.40 -18.40 8.81
CA ALA A 696 19.95 -18.47 10.15
C ALA A 696 20.41 -17.11 10.71
N TRP A 697 21.03 -16.28 9.87
CA TRP A 697 21.48 -14.95 10.26
C TRP A 697 20.34 -14.04 10.77
N ARG A 698 19.09 -14.27 10.37
CA ARG A 698 17.90 -13.52 10.85
C ARG A 698 17.49 -13.88 12.28
N PHE A 699 18.07 -14.94 12.84
CA PHE A 699 17.86 -15.39 14.22
C PHE A 699 19.02 -14.99 15.13
N ALA A 700 20.08 -14.39 14.58
CA ALA A 700 21.26 -13.98 15.32
C ALA A 700 20.97 -12.75 16.22
N PRO A 701 21.77 -12.52 17.28
CA PRO A 701 21.67 -11.33 18.12
C PRO A 701 21.75 -10.02 17.32
N ASP A 702 22.59 -9.98 16.30
CA ASP A 702 22.84 -8.83 15.42
C ASP A 702 21.96 -8.84 14.16
N ALA A 703 20.88 -9.62 14.13
CA ALA A 703 20.07 -9.80 12.93
C ALA A 703 19.43 -8.50 12.41
N MET A 704 18.95 -7.63 13.31
CA MET A 704 18.37 -6.34 12.91
C MET A 704 19.45 -5.40 12.38
N GLU A 705 20.64 -5.37 12.98
CA GLU A 705 21.77 -4.58 12.50
C GLU A 705 22.23 -5.05 11.12
N LYS A 706 22.36 -6.38 10.94
CA LYS A 706 22.65 -7.00 9.64
C LYS A 706 21.56 -6.74 8.60
N PHE A 707 20.30 -6.69 9.00
CA PHE A 707 19.20 -6.37 8.09
C PHE A 707 19.22 -4.89 7.72
N GLU A 708 19.44 -3.99 8.66
CA GLU A 708 19.61 -2.55 8.39
C GLU A 708 20.86 -2.28 7.54
N ALA A 709 21.86 -3.16 7.60
CA ALA A 709 23.01 -3.15 6.68
C ALA A 709 22.73 -3.80 5.31
N LYS A 710 21.70 -4.64 5.20
CA LYS A 710 21.28 -5.30 3.94
C LYS A 710 20.10 -4.56 3.32
N ASP A 711 20.37 -3.91 2.21
CA ASP A 711 19.49 -2.91 1.61
C ASP A 711 18.28 -3.53 0.85
N ASP A 712 17.37 -4.23 1.55
CA ASP A 712 16.15 -4.86 0.98
C ASP A 712 15.13 -3.81 0.45
N PHE A 713 15.36 -2.55 0.85
CA PHE A 713 14.85 -1.31 0.25
C PHE A 713 15.05 -1.25 -1.29
N LEU A 714 16.18 -1.77 -1.79
CA LEU A 714 16.53 -1.73 -3.21
C LEU A 714 15.56 -2.50 -4.11
N ALA A 715 15.02 -3.64 -3.66
CA ALA A 715 14.17 -4.48 -4.50
C ALA A 715 12.85 -3.80 -4.90
N ARG A 716 12.30 -2.95 -4.03
CA ARG A 716 11.07 -2.19 -4.31
C ARG A 716 11.33 -0.94 -5.11
N GLN A 717 12.39 -0.20 -4.77
CA GLN A 717 12.84 0.89 -5.61
C GLN A 717 13.10 0.42 -7.03
N LEU A 718 13.67 -0.78 -7.20
CA LEU A 718 13.87 -1.40 -8.51
C LEU A 718 12.55 -1.61 -9.26
N THR A 719 11.51 -2.12 -8.60
CA THR A 719 10.19 -2.33 -9.22
C THR A 719 9.54 -0.99 -9.62
N ASP A 720 9.60 0.01 -8.75
CA ASP A 720 9.07 1.35 -9.02
C ASP A 720 9.86 2.02 -10.17
N SER A 721 11.21 1.95 -10.16
CA SER A 721 12.07 2.46 -11.23
C SER A 721 11.81 1.77 -12.57
N GLN A 722 11.60 0.45 -12.60
CA GLN A 722 11.20 -0.28 -13.81
C GLN A 722 9.86 0.23 -14.37
N HIS A 723 8.91 0.56 -13.49
CA HIS A 723 7.63 1.11 -13.89
C HIS A 723 7.78 2.54 -14.43
N ILE A 724 8.55 3.38 -13.73
CA ILE A 724 8.85 4.75 -14.14
C ILE A 724 9.50 4.75 -15.53
N ALA A 725 10.59 4.01 -15.72
CA ALA A 725 11.32 3.99 -16.98
C ALA A 725 10.47 3.53 -18.17
N ARG A 726 9.59 2.54 -17.96
CA ARG A 726 8.64 2.09 -19.01
C ARG A 726 7.65 3.18 -19.42
N LEU A 727 7.06 3.87 -18.45
CA LEU A 727 6.13 4.97 -18.73
C LEU A 727 6.86 6.23 -19.24
N ALA A 728 8.06 6.50 -18.75
CA ALA A 728 8.90 7.60 -19.20
C ALA A 728 9.27 7.44 -20.68
N LYS A 729 9.60 6.22 -21.13
CA LYS A 729 9.84 5.96 -22.56
C LYS A 729 8.62 6.30 -23.42
N ASP A 730 7.43 5.86 -22.99
CA ASP A 730 6.16 6.13 -23.68
C ASP A 730 5.94 7.66 -23.75
N TYR A 731 6.07 8.31 -22.60
CA TYR A 731 5.85 9.74 -22.39
C TYR A 731 6.81 10.64 -23.16
N LEU A 732 8.12 10.36 -23.13
CA LEU A 732 9.14 11.14 -23.85
C LEU A 732 9.00 10.99 -25.36
N GLY A 733 8.42 9.88 -25.83
CA GLY A 733 8.08 9.68 -27.24
C GLY A 733 7.17 10.77 -27.81
N HIS A 734 6.37 11.44 -26.98
CA HIS A 734 5.49 12.53 -27.40
C HIS A 734 6.24 13.77 -27.91
N LEU A 735 7.55 13.90 -27.69
CA LEU A 735 8.36 14.97 -28.30
C LEU A 735 8.68 14.71 -29.78
N PHE A 736 8.57 13.45 -30.22
CA PHE A 736 9.05 12.98 -31.51
C PHE A 736 7.95 12.47 -32.46
N GLY A 737 6.70 12.35 -32.00
CA GLY A 737 5.58 11.86 -32.83
C GLY A 737 5.85 10.47 -33.40
N GLU A 738 5.72 10.30 -34.71
CA GLU A 738 5.94 9.02 -35.41
C GLU A 738 7.36 8.47 -35.24
N ASP A 739 8.36 9.33 -35.11
CA ASP A 739 9.76 8.93 -34.94
C ASP A 739 10.11 8.52 -33.50
N ARG A 740 9.14 8.51 -32.57
CA ARG A 740 9.34 8.16 -31.15
C ARG A 740 10.13 6.88 -30.93
N ASN A 741 9.87 5.84 -31.73
CA ASN A 741 10.52 4.54 -31.59
C ASN A 741 11.93 4.54 -32.17
N LYS A 742 12.31 5.55 -32.97
CA LYS A 742 13.67 5.76 -33.50
C LYS A 742 14.48 6.71 -32.61
N ARG A 743 13.82 7.72 -32.04
CA ARG A 743 14.45 8.82 -31.29
C ARG A 743 14.50 8.58 -29.78
N VAL A 744 13.67 7.68 -29.23
CA VAL A 744 13.69 7.30 -27.81
C VAL A 744 13.97 5.80 -27.64
N TRP A 745 15.09 5.47 -27.00
CA TRP A 745 15.42 4.08 -26.66
C TRP A 745 15.87 3.96 -25.22
N ALA A 746 16.13 2.72 -24.81
CA ALA A 746 16.56 2.46 -23.46
C ALA A 746 17.67 1.41 -23.38
N THR A 747 18.54 1.58 -22.40
CA THR A 747 19.71 0.74 -22.11
C THR A 747 19.43 -0.16 -20.91
N PRO A 748 19.85 -1.44 -20.91
CA PRO A 748 19.83 -2.29 -19.73
C PRO A 748 20.79 -1.77 -18.65
N GLY A 749 20.38 -1.75 -17.38
CA GLY A 749 21.26 -1.24 -16.30
C GLY A 749 22.59 -2.00 -16.14
N ARG A 750 22.61 -3.31 -16.42
CA ARG A 750 23.87 -4.10 -16.45
C ARG A 750 24.83 -3.59 -17.53
N LEU A 751 24.31 -3.07 -18.65
CA LEU A 751 25.13 -2.47 -19.70
C LEU A 751 25.71 -1.13 -19.22
N THR A 752 24.90 -0.27 -18.60
CA THR A 752 25.38 1.01 -18.02
C THR A 752 26.52 0.77 -17.04
N ALA A 753 26.36 -0.17 -16.10
CA ALA A 753 27.39 -0.50 -15.13
C ALA A 753 28.69 -1.02 -15.77
N MET A 754 28.56 -1.85 -16.82
CA MET A 754 29.69 -2.39 -17.57
C MET A 754 30.47 -1.30 -18.31
N LEU A 755 29.78 -0.45 -19.07
CA LEU A 755 30.38 0.67 -19.82
C LEU A 755 31.04 1.69 -18.88
N ARG A 756 30.40 1.96 -17.75
CA ARG A 756 30.97 2.80 -16.67
C ARG A 756 32.32 2.26 -16.18
N GLY A 757 32.44 0.95 -16.03
CA GLY A 757 33.69 0.27 -15.67
C GLY A 757 34.74 0.40 -16.76
N PHE A 758 34.40 0.09 -18.02
CA PHE A 758 35.33 0.15 -19.15
C PHE A 758 35.86 1.56 -19.43
N TRP A 759 35.02 2.59 -19.28
CA TRP A 759 35.44 3.98 -19.43
C TRP A 759 36.14 4.56 -18.19
N GLY A 760 36.38 3.74 -17.15
CA GLY A 760 37.12 4.15 -15.96
C GLY A 760 36.46 5.30 -15.19
N LEU A 761 35.14 5.47 -15.30
CA LEU A 761 34.45 6.64 -14.75
C LEU A 761 34.31 6.60 -13.23
N ASN A 762 34.45 5.43 -12.59
CA ASN A 762 34.34 5.31 -11.13
C ASN A 762 35.37 6.17 -10.38
N ALA A 763 36.55 6.38 -10.95
CA ALA A 763 37.60 7.23 -10.38
C ALA A 763 37.21 8.72 -10.32
N LEU A 764 36.22 9.17 -11.10
CA LEU A 764 35.83 10.59 -11.13
C LEU A 764 35.09 11.04 -9.86
N LEU A 765 34.57 10.12 -9.04
CA LEU A 765 33.84 10.42 -7.80
C LEU A 765 34.36 9.58 -6.61
N SER A 766 35.52 8.92 -6.77
CA SER A 766 36.13 8.12 -5.71
C SER A 766 36.65 9.01 -4.59
N ASP A 767 36.27 8.71 -3.35
CA ASP A 767 36.83 9.33 -2.17
C ASP A 767 38.14 8.59 -1.83
N HIS A 768 39.27 9.31 -1.75
CA HIS A 768 40.61 8.71 -1.59
C HIS A 768 40.77 7.89 -0.29
N ASN A 769 39.80 8.01 0.64
CA ASN A 769 39.78 7.33 1.94
C ASN A 769 38.95 6.02 1.97
N ARG A 770 38.25 5.65 0.89
CA ARG A 770 37.51 4.36 0.82
C ARG A 770 38.30 3.33 0.02
N ILE A 771 39.18 2.61 0.72
CA ILE A 771 39.84 1.41 0.19
C ILE A 771 38.90 0.22 0.40
N GLY A 772 38.26 -0.24 -0.66
CA GLY A 772 37.49 -1.48 -0.68
C GLY A 772 37.87 -2.31 -1.90
N ASN A 773 38.23 -3.58 -1.68
CA ASN A 773 38.47 -4.54 -2.74
C ASN A 773 37.12 -5.09 -3.24
N ASP A 774 36.70 -4.70 -4.44
CA ASP A 774 35.94 -5.63 -5.26
C ASP A 774 36.94 -6.64 -5.85
N SER A 775 36.56 -7.91 -5.94
CA SER A 775 37.41 -9.05 -6.33
C SER A 775 37.98 -9.00 -7.76
N ASP A 776 37.83 -7.90 -8.49
CA ASP A 776 38.28 -7.68 -9.89
C ASP A 776 39.09 -6.38 -10.09
N GLY A 777 39.66 -5.77 -9.04
CA GLY A 777 40.68 -4.72 -9.19
C GLY A 777 40.20 -3.32 -9.63
N GLY A 778 38.91 -3.01 -9.49
CA GLY A 778 38.34 -1.68 -9.79
C GLY A 778 37.91 -0.91 -8.53
N SER A 779 37.99 0.44 -8.57
CA SER A 779 37.54 1.33 -7.49
C SER A 779 36.03 1.21 -7.21
N VAL A 780 35.63 1.07 -5.95
CA VAL A 780 34.22 0.92 -5.49
C VAL A 780 33.34 2.09 -5.94
N LYS A 781 32.12 1.80 -6.43
CA LYS A 781 31.11 2.82 -6.79
C LYS A 781 30.70 3.65 -5.56
N ASN A 782 31.09 4.93 -5.53
CA ASN A 782 30.65 5.85 -4.47
C ASN A 782 29.17 6.23 -4.63
N ARG A 783 28.29 5.58 -3.86
CA ARG A 783 26.84 5.87 -3.84
C ARG A 783 26.45 7.01 -2.89
N ASP A 784 27.42 7.51 -2.13
CA ASP A 784 27.21 8.55 -1.12
C ASP A 784 27.45 9.97 -1.65
N ASP A 785 27.58 10.12 -2.96
CA ASP A 785 27.61 11.39 -3.69
C ASP A 785 26.52 11.40 -4.77
N HIS A 786 25.56 12.32 -4.71
CA HIS A 786 24.44 12.41 -5.64
C HIS A 786 24.84 12.52 -7.12
N ARG A 787 26.04 13.04 -7.42
CA ARG A 787 26.56 13.23 -8.79
C ARG A 787 26.76 11.92 -9.54
N HIS A 788 26.78 10.77 -8.86
CA HIS A 788 26.88 9.46 -9.52
C HIS A 788 25.72 9.19 -10.50
N HIS A 789 24.55 9.81 -10.29
CA HIS A 789 23.42 9.73 -11.22
C HIS A 789 23.68 10.46 -12.55
N ALA A 790 24.36 11.60 -12.52
CA ALA A 790 24.76 12.30 -13.74
C ALA A 790 25.83 11.52 -14.52
N LEU A 791 26.73 10.85 -13.81
CA LEU A 791 27.71 9.95 -14.42
C LEU A 791 27.01 8.76 -15.11
N ASP A 792 26.03 8.12 -14.45
CA ASP A 792 25.23 7.07 -15.08
C ASP A 792 24.46 7.63 -16.29
N ALA A 793 23.90 8.84 -16.20
CA ALA A 793 23.23 9.54 -17.30
C ALA A 793 24.15 9.87 -18.49
N PHE A 794 25.42 10.24 -18.24
CA PHE A 794 26.43 10.40 -19.29
C PHE A 794 26.65 9.08 -20.04
N VAL A 795 26.78 7.98 -19.30
CA VAL A 795 26.96 6.66 -19.92
C VAL A 795 25.77 6.30 -20.80
N ILE A 796 24.56 6.55 -20.29
CA ILE A 796 23.31 6.34 -21.01
C ILE A 796 23.26 7.20 -22.29
N ALA A 797 23.64 8.47 -22.22
CA ALA A 797 23.67 9.38 -23.37
C ALA A 797 24.65 8.90 -24.46
N CYS A 798 25.84 8.44 -24.07
CA CYS A 798 26.86 7.95 -24.99
C CYS A 798 26.53 6.57 -25.59
N THR A 799 25.55 5.85 -25.04
CA THR A 799 25.17 4.51 -25.53
C THR A 799 24.19 4.58 -26.69
N ASP A 800 24.70 4.41 -27.91
CA ASP A 800 23.88 4.29 -29.11
C ASP A 800 23.28 2.88 -29.31
N ARG A 801 22.48 2.73 -30.37
CA ARG A 801 21.84 1.46 -30.73
C ARG A 801 22.82 0.42 -31.27
N ALA A 802 23.91 0.85 -31.90
CA ALA A 802 24.91 -0.06 -32.45
C ALA A 802 25.68 -0.76 -31.32
N ILE A 803 26.11 0.00 -30.31
CA ILE A 803 26.69 -0.52 -29.06
C ILE A 803 25.72 -1.49 -28.39
N LEU A 804 24.45 -1.09 -28.23
CA LEU A 804 23.42 -1.94 -27.61
C LEU A 804 23.25 -3.28 -28.37
N GLN A 805 23.13 -3.23 -29.69
CA GLN A 805 22.95 -4.42 -30.54
C GLN A 805 24.18 -5.33 -30.54
N ARG A 806 25.39 -4.74 -30.56
CA ARG A 806 26.66 -5.47 -30.49
C ARG A 806 26.76 -6.24 -29.17
N VAL A 807 26.53 -5.59 -28.03
CA VAL A 807 26.60 -6.25 -26.70
C VAL A 807 25.50 -7.28 -26.52
N ALA A 808 24.27 -7.00 -26.99
CA ALA A 808 23.17 -7.97 -26.93
C ALA A 808 23.43 -9.23 -27.78
N THR A 809 24.12 -9.08 -28.91
CA THR A 809 24.51 -10.20 -29.78
C THR A 809 25.59 -11.06 -29.14
N ALA A 810 26.64 -10.44 -28.58
CA ALA A 810 27.72 -11.13 -27.87
C ALA A 810 27.20 -11.89 -26.62
N SER A 811 26.39 -11.23 -25.78
CA SER A 811 25.79 -11.85 -24.58
C SER A 811 24.89 -13.05 -24.91
N GLY A 812 24.17 -13.01 -26.04
CA GLY A 812 23.28 -14.10 -26.48
C GLY A 812 23.99 -15.36 -26.99
N ARG A 813 25.28 -15.28 -27.36
CA ARG A 813 26.06 -16.41 -27.93
C ARG A 813 26.84 -17.23 -26.89
N ALA A 814 26.69 -16.93 -25.60
CA ALA A 814 27.42 -17.58 -24.49
C ALA A 814 28.95 -17.33 -24.50
N GLU A 815 29.39 -16.21 -25.08
CA GLU A 815 30.78 -15.72 -25.02
C GLU A 815 30.93 -14.70 -23.86
N GLU A 816 30.54 -15.06 -22.64
CA GLU A 816 30.79 -14.18 -21.47
C GLU A 816 32.30 -13.94 -21.27
N LEU A 817 33.14 -14.85 -21.78
CA LEU A 817 34.61 -14.75 -21.86
C LEU A 817 35.14 -13.76 -22.94
N ASP A 818 34.41 -13.44 -24.02
CA ASP A 818 34.93 -12.50 -25.03
C ASP A 818 34.66 -11.02 -24.69
N LEU A 819 33.66 -10.71 -23.86
CA LEU A 819 33.42 -9.33 -23.39
C LEU A 819 34.55 -8.83 -22.48
N ASN A 820 35.10 -9.69 -21.62
CA ASN A 820 36.29 -9.37 -20.82
C ASN A 820 37.56 -9.28 -21.69
N ARG A 821 37.71 -10.15 -22.70
CA ARG A 821 38.81 -10.05 -23.69
C ARG A 821 38.78 -8.78 -24.55
N TRP A 822 37.61 -8.17 -24.74
CA TRP A 822 37.50 -6.86 -25.41
C TRP A 822 38.07 -5.74 -24.55
N ALA A 823 37.93 -5.84 -23.23
CA ALA A 823 38.51 -4.91 -22.26
C ALA A 823 40.04 -5.05 -22.19
N GLU A 824 40.54 -6.30 -22.12
CA GLU A 824 41.99 -6.59 -22.09
C GLU A 824 42.75 -6.12 -23.34
N LYS A 825 42.05 -5.94 -24.48
CA LYS A 825 42.66 -5.48 -25.74
C LYS A 825 42.49 -3.99 -26.03
N GLY A 826 41.92 -3.18 -25.12
CA GLY A 826 41.71 -1.74 -25.35
C GLY A 826 40.77 -1.44 -26.53
N ARG A 827 39.84 -2.35 -26.87
CA ARG A 827 39.02 -2.30 -28.09
C ARG A 827 37.63 -1.70 -27.90
N PHE A 828 37.27 -1.27 -26.69
CA PHE A 828 35.98 -0.62 -26.48
C PHE A 828 36.09 0.86 -26.88
N PRO A 829 35.30 1.35 -27.84
CA PRO A 829 35.43 2.73 -28.31
C PRO A 829 35.17 3.71 -27.18
N GLU A 830 36.04 4.71 -27.06
CA GLU A 830 35.80 5.86 -26.20
C GLU A 830 34.59 6.65 -26.71
N PRO A 831 33.83 7.33 -25.83
CA PRO A 831 32.70 8.14 -26.26
C PRO A 831 33.11 9.23 -27.27
N PHE A 832 34.20 9.95 -26.95
CA PHE A 832 34.86 10.98 -27.75
C PHE A 832 36.18 11.35 -27.06
N GLU A 833 37.08 12.04 -27.76
CA GLU A 833 38.37 12.48 -27.21
C GLU A 833 38.19 13.46 -26.04
N GLY A 834 38.92 13.26 -24.93
CA GLY A 834 38.84 14.15 -23.76
C GLY A 834 37.56 14.02 -22.92
N TYR A 835 36.76 12.96 -23.10
CA TYR A 835 35.47 12.79 -22.41
C TYR A 835 35.54 12.83 -20.88
N LYS A 836 36.63 12.34 -20.28
CA LYS A 836 36.81 12.33 -18.81
C LYS A 836 36.92 13.75 -18.26
N ASP A 837 37.72 14.60 -18.90
CA ASP A 837 37.95 15.98 -18.47
C ASP A 837 36.69 16.82 -18.67
N ALA A 838 36.02 16.67 -19.81
CA ALA A 838 34.75 17.33 -20.08
C ALA A 838 33.67 16.94 -19.05
N LEU A 839 33.55 15.64 -18.74
CA LEU A 839 32.62 15.17 -17.71
C LEU A 839 33.02 15.63 -16.32
N ARG A 840 34.32 15.63 -15.97
CA ARG A 840 34.81 16.09 -14.67
C ARG A 840 34.50 17.57 -14.45
N ALA A 841 34.74 18.41 -15.45
CA ALA A 841 34.40 19.82 -15.40
C ALA A 841 32.90 20.05 -15.16
N ALA A 842 32.03 19.28 -15.84
CA ALA A 842 30.58 19.32 -15.61
C ALA A 842 30.18 18.85 -14.19
N LEU A 843 30.82 17.80 -13.66
CA LEU A 843 30.56 17.29 -12.30
C LEU A 843 31.04 18.23 -11.19
N ASP A 844 32.12 18.98 -11.42
CA ASP A 844 32.68 19.93 -10.45
C ASP A 844 31.89 21.24 -10.40
N ALA A 845 31.33 21.70 -11.52
CA ALA A 845 30.46 22.88 -11.59
C ALA A 845 29.00 22.61 -11.17
N MET A 846 28.63 21.34 -10.96
CA MET A 846 27.25 20.92 -10.73
C MET A 846 26.71 21.37 -9.38
N VAL A 847 25.50 21.93 -9.40
CA VAL A 847 24.67 22.12 -8.20
C VAL A 847 23.51 21.13 -8.24
N ILE A 848 23.35 20.36 -7.16
CA ILE A 848 22.30 19.35 -7.06
C ILE A 848 20.95 20.03 -6.84
N SER A 849 20.02 19.73 -7.74
CA SER A 849 18.67 20.26 -7.67
C SER A 849 17.81 19.43 -6.73
N HIS A 850 17.36 20.00 -5.62
CA HIS A 850 16.41 19.35 -4.71
C HIS A 850 15.00 19.87 -4.95
N LYS A 851 14.02 18.97 -5.06
CA LYS A 851 12.61 19.37 -5.12
C LYS A 851 12.18 19.98 -3.78
N PRO A 852 11.76 21.25 -3.75
CA PRO A 852 11.26 21.85 -2.51
C PRO A 852 9.96 21.16 -2.07
N ASP A 853 9.77 21.05 -0.76
CA ASP A 853 8.57 20.50 -0.13
C ASP A 853 8.10 21.37 1.04
N HIS A 854 7.62 22.57 0.71
CA HIS A 854 7.20 23.58 1.70
C HIS A 854 5.74 23.42 2.16
N GLY A 855 5.07 22.36 1.72
CA GLY A 855 3.64 22.15 1.96
C GLY A 855 2.75 22.97 1.03
N LEU A 856 1.76 23.68 1.60
CA LEU A 856 0.78 24.45 0.83
C LEU A 856 1.37 25.80 0.39
N GLY A 857 1.09 26.20 -0.86
CA GLY A 857 1.54 27.49 -1.40
C GLY A 857 0.91 28.70 -0.69
N ARG A 858 1.47 29.90 -0.94
CA ARG A 858 0.92 31.18 -0.45
C ARG A 858 -0.58 31.28 -0.85
N GLY A 859 -1.44 31.69 0.09
CA GLY A 859 -2.89 31.80 -0.10
C GLY A 859 -3.71 30.53 0.19
N ALA A 860 -3.13 29.33 0.03
CA ALA A 860 -3.83 28.08 0.39
C ALA A 860 -3.96 27.88 1.91
N GLN A 861 -3.16 28.60 2.71
CA GLN A 861 -3.21 28.63 4.18
C GLN A 861 -4.43 29.38 4.73
N GLY A 862 -5.08 30.24 3.94
CA GLY A 862 -6.36 30.87 4.30
C GLY A 862 -7.55 29.90 4.22
N ASN A 863 -7.37 28.73 3.60
CA ASN A 863 -8.39 27.70 3.51
C ASN A 863 -8.20 26.67 4.64
N VAL A 864 -8.97 26.82 5.72
CA VAL A 864 -8.99 25.95 6.91
C VAL A 864 -9.26 24.46 6.62
N HIS A 865 -9.56 24.08 5.38
CA HIS A 865 -9.81 22.69 4.98
C HIS A 865 -8.61 21.96 4.37
N VAL A 866 -7.45 22.60 4.25
CA VAL A 866 -6.24 22.01 3.67
C VAL A 866 -5.08 22.13 4.65
N THR A 867 -4.37 21.03 4.93
CA THR A 867 -3.17 21.01 5.79
C THR A 867 -1.99 20.40 5.04
N SER A 868 -0.78 20.92 5.29
CA SER A 868 0.48 20.46 4.68
C SER A 868 1.06 19.19 5.32
N GLY A 869 0.62 18.84 6.55
CA GLY A 869 1.16 17.71 7.30
C GLY A 869 0.33 17.37 8.54
N LYS A 870 0.90 16.56 9.42
CA LYS A 870 0.32 16.20 10.71
C LYS A 870 0.45 17.40 11.66
N LEU A 871 -0.69 17.95 12.12
CA LEU A 871 -0.68 19.11 13.01
C LEU A 871 -0.12 18.78 14.40
N HIS A 872 -0.47 17.63 14.96
CA HIS A 872 -0.09 17.20 16.31
C HIS A 872 -0.04 15.69 16.43
N ALA A 873 0.62 15.17 17.47
CA ALA A 873 0.59 13.76 17.84
C ALA A 873 -0.85 13.26 18.11
N GLU A 874 -1.09 11.96 17.94
CA GLU A 874 -2.45 11.39 18.08
C GLU A 874 -2.93 11.31 19.55
N THR A 875 -1.99 11.24 20.49
CA THR A 875 -2.28 11.13 21.92
C THR A 875 -2.86 12.43 22.45
N ALA A 876 -4.07 12.35 23.02
CA ALA A 876 -4.69 13.45 23.75
C ALA A 876 -4.32 13.36 25.24
N TYR A 877 -3.66 14.39 25.76
CA TYR A 877 -3.24 14.47 27.15
C TYR A 877 -4.25 15.24 27.99
N GLY A 878 -4.49 14.80 29.22
CA GLY A 878 -5.11 15.66 30.22
C GLY A 878 -4.14 16.74 30.67
N LEU A 879 -4.66 17.91 31.00
CA LEU A 879 -3.90 18.96 31.68
C LEU A 879 -3.83 18.62 33.17
N VAL A 880 -2.70 18.92 33.78
CA VAL A 880 -2.47 18.79 35.22
C VAL A 880 -1.46 19.87 35.62
N ASP A 881 -1.47 20.24 36.88
CA ASP A 881 -0.45 21.02 37.54
C ASP A 881 -0.04 20.18 38.75
N ALA A 882 1.13 19.55 38.68
CA ALA A 882 1.57 18.61 39.69
C ALA A 882 3.09 18.58 39.79
N ASP A 883 3.57 18.39 41.01
CA ASP A 883 4.99 18.26 41.32
C ASP A 883 5.26 16.92 42.00
N ILE A 884 6.34 16.26 41.58
CA ILE A 884 6.91 15.09 42.26
C ILE A 884 8.41 15.36 42.39
N ASP A 885 8.93 15.32 43.61
CA ASP A 885 10.36 15.46 43.92
C ASP A 885 11.01 16.70 43.26
N GLY A 886 10.33 17.85 43.34
CA GLY A 886 10.80 19.12 42.77
C GLY A 886 10.68 19.22 41.24
N LYS A 887 10.10 18.23 40.57
CA LYS A 887 9.85 18.25 39.14
C LYS A 887 8.39 18.54 38.81
N HIS A 888 8.18 19.61 38.04
CA HIS A 888 6.87 20.01 37.55
C HIS A 888 6.39 19.20 36.34
N PHE A 889 5.10 18.84 36.34
CA PHE A 889 4.41 18.11 35.28
C PHE A 889 3.14 18.84 34.86
N ASN A 890 3.02 19.11 33.56
CA ASN A 890 1.87 19.82 32.99
C ASN A 890 0.87 18.92 32.25
N LEU A 891 1.18 17.63 32.07
CA LEU A 891 0.36 16.66 31.31
C LEU A 891 0.12 15.35 32.06
N VAL A 892 -1.01 14.68 31.76
CA VAL A 892 -1.32 13.31 32.23
C VAL A 892 -1.88 12.43 31.13
N THR A 893 -1.44 11.17 31.08
CA THR A 893 -1.97 10.12 30.17
C THR A 893 -2.22 8.81 30.91
N ARG A 894 -2.82 7.80 30.26
CA ARG A 894 -3.05 6.48 30.85
C ARG A 894 -2.31 5.39 30.06
N LYS A 895 -1.53 4.56 30.74
CA LYS A 895 -0.81 3.41 30.14
C LYS A 895 -1.24 2.11 30.82
N PRO A 896 -1.26 0.96 30.12
CA PRO A 896 -1.40 -0.35 30.75
C PRO A 896 -0.37 -0.55 31.86
N ILE A 897 -0.80 -1.16 32.98
CA ILE A 897 0.03 -1.36 34.17
C ILE A 897 1.23 -2.28 33.89
N ASP A 898 1.02 -3.28 33.04
CA ASP A 898 1.99 -4.28 32.58
C ASP A 898 2.97 -3.76 31.51
N GLN A 899 2.90 -2.46 31.18
CA GLN A 899 3.76 -1.82 30.19
C GLN A 899 4.50 -0.59 30.76
N LEU A 900 4.48 -0.39 32.07
CA LEU A 900 5.18 0.71 32.72
C LEU A 900 6.69 0.41 32.75
N SER A 901 7.53 1.39 32.40
CA SER A 901 8.96 1.33 32.72
C SER A 901 9.23 1.90 34.11
N ASP A 902 10.39 1.62 34.71
CA ASP A 902 10.77 2.13 36.04
C ASP A 902 10.63 3.66 36.15
N ARG A 903 11.11 4.38 35.13
CA ARG A 903 10.93 5.84 35.03
C ARG A 903 9.45 6.25 35.04
N GLU A 904 8.59 5.49 34.38
CA GLU A 904 7.16 5.79 34.31
C GLU A 904 6.41 5.40 35.58
N ILE A 905 6.88 4.39 36.32
CA ILE A 905 6.39 4.05 37.65
C ILE A 905 6.61 5.24 38.59
N GLY A 906 7.82 5.81 38.61
CA GLY A 906 8.12 7.03 39.36
C GLY A 906 7.27 8.26 38.95
N GLN A 907 6.59 8.20 37.79
CA GLN A 907 5.71 9.24 37.28
C GLN A 907 4.22 8.92 37.45
N VAL A 908 3.89 7.84 38.17
CA VAL A 908 2.50 7.51 38.51
C VAL A 908 1.93 8.62 39.39
N ARG A 909 0.78 9.15 38.96
CA ARG A 909 0.15 10.32 39.60
C ARG A 909 -0.30 10.06 41.04
N ASP A 910 -0.73 8.84 41.32
CA ASP A 910 -1.19 8.44 42.65
C ASP A 910 0.00 7.97 43.49
N ALA A 911 0.33 8.67 44.57
CA ALA A 911 1.54 8.41 45.35
C ALA A 911 1.56 7.02 46.00
N ARG A 912 0.43 6.58 46.57
CA ARG A 912 0.33 5.25 47.21
C ARG A 912 0.47 4.13 46.20
N LEU A 913 -0.18 4.29 45.04
CA LEU A 913 -0.04 3.33 43.96
C LEU A 913 1.40 3.33 43.42
N ARG A 914 2.03 4.50 43.28
CA ARG A 914 3.43 4.61 42.85
C ARG A 914 4.35 3.80 43.76
N GLU A 915 4.34 4.06 45.06
CA GLU A 915 5.14 3.35 46.06
C GLU A 915 4.89 1.84 46.02
N ALA A 916 3.61 1.42 45.92
CA ALA A 916 3.27 0.01 45.80
C ALA A 916 3.86 -0.64 44.53
N LEU A 917 3.82 0.05 43.39
CA LEU A 917 4.37 -0.47 42.14
C LEU A 917 5.91 -0.49 42.17
N GLU A 918 6.56 0.49 42.79
CA GLU A 918 8.02 0.51 42.99
C GLU A 918 8.46 -0.66 43.85
N GLN A 919 7.75 -0.90 44.96
CA GLN A 919 8.01 -2.03 45.84
C GLN A 919 7.82 -3.37 45.14
N ILE A 920 6.74 -3.52 44.35
CA ILE A 920 6.49 -4.75 43.57
C ILE A 920 7.58 -5.02 42.55
N VAL A 921 8.06 -3.98 41.85
CA VAL A 921 9.15 -4.15 40.88
C VAL A 921 10.47 -4.46 41.57
N TYR A 922 10.73 -3.87 42.73
CA TYR A 922 11.90 -4.17 43.56
C TYR A 922 11.88 -5.63 44.06
N GLU A 923 10.77 -6.09 44.64
CA GLU A 923 10.58 -7.47 45.11
C GLU A 923 10.68 -8.46 43.96
N ALA A 924 10.04 -8.16 42.82
CA ALA A 924 10.15 -9.00 41.63
C ALA A 924 11.60 -9.12 41.15
N GLY A 925 12.35 -8.02 41.12
CA GLY A 925 13.77 -8.02 40.77
C GLY A 925 14.62 -8.87 41.73
N ARG A 926 14.33 -8.81 43.04
CA ARG A 926 14.98 -9.65 44.07
C ARG A 926 14.67 -11.14 43.88
N ASP A 927 13.44 -11.47 43.51
CA ASP A 927 12.96 -12.86 43.36
C ASP A 927 13.18 -13.44 41.95
N GLY A 928 13.86 -12.71 41.07
CA GLY A 928 14.11 -13.12 39.68
C GLY A 928 12.85 -13.14 38.79
N ILE A 929 11.76 -12.51 39.24
CA ILE A 929 10.51 -12.36 38.51
C ILE A 929 10.60 -11.13 37.61
N LYS A 930 10.14 -11.25 36.35
CA LYS A 930 10.09 -10.11 35.44
C LYS A 930 9.11 -9.04 35.95
N PRO A 931 9.50 -7.75 36.01
CA PRO A 931 8.63 -6.65 36.45
C PRO A 931 7.25 -6.63 35.79
N GLU A 932 7.18 -6.90 34.48
CA GLU A 932 5.93 -6.88 33.73
C GLU A 932 4.93 -7.95 34.21
N ALA A 933 5.42 -9.14 34.60
CA ALA A 933 4.59 -10.23 35.09
C ALA A 933 4.02 -9.91 36.47
N ALA A 934 4.84 -9.35 37.36
CA ALA A 934 4.43 -8.92 38.70
C ALA A 934 3.40 -7.78 38.63
N LEU A 935 3.64 -6.79 37.76
CA LEU A 935 2.71 -5.68 37.49
C LEU A 935 1.38 -6.18 36.91
N ALA A 936 1.41 -7.15 35.99
CA ALA A 936 0.21 -7.75 35.41
C ALA A 936 -0.61 -8.51 36.46
N GLU A 937 0.04 -9.26 37.34
CA GLU A 937 -0.62 -9.98 38.43
C GLU A 937 -1.25 -9.04 39.44
N TYR A 938 -0.51 -8.04 39.90
CA TYR A 938 -1.03 -6.99 40.78
C TYR A 938 -2.23 -6.29 40.14
N GLY A 939 -2.14 -5.97 38.85
CA GLY A 939 -3.25 -5.40 38.08
C GLY A 939 -4.50 -6.28 38.08
N ARG A 940 -4.35 -7.60 37.88
CA ARG A 940 -5.47 -8.55 37.94
C ARG A 940 -6.10 -8.61 39.33
N ARG A 941 -5.28 -8.78 40.37
CA ARG A 941 -5.73 -8.93 41.76
C ARG A 941 -6.48 -7.70 42.27
N ASN A 942 -6.05 -6.50 41.86
CA ASN A 942 -6.62 -5.24 42.31
C ASN A 942 -7.62 -4.62 41.31
N GLY A 943 -7.88 -5.30 40.18
CA GLY A 943 -8.76 -4.77 39.13
C GLY A 943 -8.21 -3.54 38.41
N ILE A 944 -6.90 -3.29 38.49
CA ILE A 944 -6.22 -2.14 37.87
C ILE A 944 -5.68 -2.56 36.50
N ARG A 945 -6.19 -1.92 35.45
CA ARG A 945 -5.75 -2.21 34.06
C ARG A 945 -4.83 -1.16 33.48
N ARG A 946 -5.01 0.09 33.89
CA ARG A 946 -4.26 1.24 33.39
C ARG A 946 -4.03 2.23 34.51
N VAL A 947 -2.85 2.83 34.51
CA VAL A 947 -2.41 3.80 35.52
C VAL A 947 -2.25 5.17 34.88
N ARG A 948 -2.52 6.24 35.64
CA ARG A 948 -2.31 7.63 35.19
C ARG A 948 -0.84 8.00 35.39
N ILE A 949 -0.17 8.42 34.32
CA ILE A 949 1.24 8.82 34.30
C ILE A 949 1.35 10.31 33.98
N LEU A 950 2.17 11.03 34.74
CA LEU A 950 2.50 12.43 34.55
C LEU A 950 3.60 12.62 33.48
N LYS A 951 3.50 13.67 32.68
CA LYS A 951 4.51 14.05 31.67
C LYS A 951 4.71 15.57 31.65
N THR A 952 5.90 16.00 31.27
CA THR A 952 6.26 17.41 31.10
C THR A 952 6.49 17.67 29.61
N ASN A 953 5.77 18.65 29.03
CA ASN A 953 6.02 19.14 27.69
C ASN A 953 5.44 20.56 27.52
N GLU A 954 6.31 21.57 27.48
CA GLU A 954 5.94 22.98 27.36
C GLU A 954 5.38 23.37 25.98
N THR A 955 5.69 22.60 24.95
CA THR A 955 5.19 22.85 23.59
C THR A 955 3.74 22.39 23.38
N ALA A 956 3.16 21.66 24.34
CA ALA A 956 1.82 21.11 24.21
C ALA A 956 0.78 22.22 23.98
N ARG A 957 -0.02 22.08 22.94
CA ARG A 957 -1.09 23.02 22.56
C ARG A 957 -2.38 22.59 23.21
N LYS A 958 -2.97 23.50 23.97
CA LYS A 958 -4.29 23.36 24.55
C LYS A 958 -5.34 23.49 23.44
N VAL A 959 -6.25 22.53 23.38
CA VAL A 959 -7.36 22.48 22.43
C VAL A 959 -8.64 22.33 23.24
N THR A 960 -9.51 23.34 23.13
CA THR A 960 -10.84 23.35 23.73
C THR A 960 -11.81 22.68 22.77
N HIS A 961 -12.49 21.65 23.26
CA HIS A 961 -13.56 20.96 22.55
C HIS A 961 -14.91 21.61 22.91
N GLY A 962 -15.94 21.32 22.11
CA GLY A 962 -17.18 22.12 22.08
C GLY A 962 -17.87 22.36 23.42
N ASP A 963 -17.91 21.35 24.30
CA ASP A 963 -18.49 21.40 25.65
C ASP A 963 -17.60 22.12 26.69
N GLY A 964 -16.57 22.83 26.24
CA GLY A 964 -15.59 23.49 27.11
C GLY A 964 -14.54 22.55 27.69
N PHE A 965 -14.58 21.26 27.36
CA PHE A 965 -13.58 20.30 27.82
C PHE A 965 -12.26 20.46 27.07
N GLU A 966 -11.14 20.36 27.80
CA GLU A 966 -9.82 20.70 27.27
C GLU A 966 -8.89 19.48 27.25
N LYS A 967 -8.14 19.37 26.15
CA LYS A 967 -7.00 18.46 26.01
C LYS A 967 -5.77 19.20 25.56
N ALA A 968 -4.63 18.66 25.90
CA ALA A 968 -3.35 19.08 25.36
C ALA A 968 -2.86 18.09 24.30
N TYR A 969 -2.30 18.63 23.23
CA TYR A 969 -1.72 17.87 22.13
C TYR A 969 -0.30 18.39 21.86
N ILE A 970 0.66 17.48 21.79
CA ILE A 970 2.04 17.85 21.42
C ILE A 970 2.06 18.13 19.91
N PRO A 971 2.55 19.31 19.46
CA PRO A 971 2.69 19.63 18.04
C PRO A 971 3.43 18.55 17.25
N GLY A 972 3.12 18.47 15.96
CA GLY A 972 3.81 17.59 15.02
C GLY A 972 5.18 18.14 14.64
N ASP A 973 5.55 17.94 13.38
CA ASP A 973 6.84 18.40 12.88
C ASP A 973 6.94 19.93 12.82
N ASN A 974 8.17 20.43 12.73
CA ASN A 974 8.44 21.82 12.41
C ASN A 974 8.12 22.09 10.93
N HIS A 975 7.36 23.15 10.66
CA HIS A 975 7.11 23.62 9.30
C HIS A 975 8.32 24.34 8.75
N ARG A 976 8.85 25.30 9.53
CA ARG A 976 10.00 26.13 9.17
C ARG A 976 10.70 26.70 10.40
N ILE A 977 11.88 27.26 10.20
CA ILE A 977 12.49 28.22 11.13
C ILE A 977 12.48 29.60 10.45
N GLU A 978 12.09 30.63 11.19
CA GLU A 978 12.29 32.02 10.79
C GLU A 978 13.53 32.55 11.49
N ILE A 979 14.56 32.92 10.71
CA ILE A 979 15.80 33.51 11.18
C ILE A 979 15.69 35.02 10.99
N PHE A 980 15.98 35.79 12.03
CA PHE A 980 15.84 37.24 12.06
C PHE A 980 17.05 37.89 12.74
N SER A 981 17.37 39.10 12.32
CA SER A 981 18.40 39.95 12.91
C SER A 981 17.76 40.83 13.97
N LEU A 982 18.32 40.81 15.17
CA LEU A 982 18.02 41.75 16.23
C LEU A 982 18.61 43.13 15.91
N VAL A 983 18.27 44.13 16.74
CA VAL A 983 18.72 45.53 16.59
C VAL A 983 20.24 45.66 16.71
N ASP A 984 20.86 44.82 17.54
CA ASP A 984 22.32 44.71 17.68
C ASP A 984 23.01 44.00 16.50
N GLY A 985 22.22 43.55 15.52
CA GLY A 985 22.69 42.80 14.36
C GLY A 985 22.82 41.29 14.59
N GLU A 986 22.64 40.75 15.80
CA GLU A 986 22.79 39.32 16.06
C GLU A 986 21.63 38.52 15.43
N TRP A 987 21.95 37.41 14.77
CA TRP A 987 20.94 36.51 14.24
C TRP A 987 20.38 35.58 15.31
N SER A 988 19.05 35.60 15.44
CA SER A 988 18.25 34.69 16.26
C SER A 988 17.24 33.96 15.39
N GLY A 989 16.49 33.02 15.97
CA GLY A 989 15.52 32.25 15.21
C GLY A 989 14.43 31.60 16.04
N GLU A 990 13.27 31.45 15.41
CA GLU A 990 12.08 30.84 16.00
C GLU A 990 11.58 29.68 15.14
N GLY A 991 11.34 28.53 15.76
CA GLY A 991 10.73 27.38 15.11
C GLY A 991 9.22 27.54 15.02
N VAL A 992 8.67 27.42 13.81
CA VAL A 992 7.23 27.42 13.58
C VAL A 992 6.77 25.99 13.33
N SER A 993 5.92 25.46 14.19
CA SER A 993 5.37 24.11 14.02
C SER A 993 4.36 24.05 12.87
N VAL A 994 4.09 22.86 12.33
CA VAL A 994 3.00 22.67 11.36
C VAL A 994 1.64 23.06 11.96
N PHE A 995 1.43 22.85 13.26
CA PHE A 995 0.22 23.32 13.96
C PHE A 995 0.07 24.83 13.84
N ASP A 996 1.12 25.56 14.23
CA ASP A 996 1.11 27.02 14.32
C ASP A 996 1.01 27.64 12.92
N ALA A 997 1.76 27.12 11.94
CA ALA A 997 1.70 27.58 10.55
C ALA A 997 0.32 27.42 9.87
N ASN A 998 -0.56 26.56 10.41
CA ASN A 998 -1.92 26.34 9.88
C ASN A 998 -2.99 27.05 10.74
N LYS A 999 -2.60 27.84 11.75
CA LYS A 999 -3.55 28.64 12.54
C LYS A 999 -3.87 29.94 11.78
N PRO A 1000 -5.15 30.29 11.57
CA PRO A 1000 -5.53 31.54 10.92
C PRO A 1000 -4.94 32.76 11.63
N GLY A 1001 -4.33 33.67 10.87
CA GLY A 1001 -3.70 34.89 11.41
C GLY A 1001 -2.50 34.63 12.32
N TYR A 1002 -1.86 33.44 12.25
CA TYR A 1002 -0.68 33.18 13.07
C TYR A 1002 0.47 34.11 12.71
N GLU A 1003 0.99 34.76 13.74
CA GLU A 1003 2.22 35.53 13.69
C GLU A 1003 3.26 34.89 14.63
N PRO A 1004 4.49 34.67 14.17
CA PRO A 1004 5.60 34.23 15.03
C PRO A 1004 5.82 35.20 16.20
N ASP A 1005 6.12 34.64 17.36
CA ASP A 1005 6.19 35.39 18.61
C ASP A 1005 7.34 36.42 18.62
N TRP A 1006 8.41 36.15 17.86
CA TRP A 1006 9.54 37.06 17.72
C TRP A 1006 9.15 38.43 17.16
N ARG A 1007 8.12 38.53 16.30
CA ARG A 1007 7.66 39.82 15.76
C ARG A 1007 7.04 40.70 16.82
N ARG A 1008 6.38 40.08 17.79
CA ARG A 1008 5.82 40.77 18.96
C ARG A 1008 6.88 41.08 20.00
N ARG A 1009 7.79 40.13 20.28
CA ARG A 1009 8.87 40.30 21.27
C ARG A 1009 9.97 41.25 20.81
N HIS A 1010 10.20 41.34 19.49
CA HIS A 1010 11.24 42.14 18.87
C HIS A 1010 10.69 42.86 17.61
N PRO A 1011 9.86 43.92 17.77
CA PRO A 1011 9.21 44.60 16.64
C PRO A 1011 10.18 45.22 15.62
N GLU A 1012 11.36 45.63 16.09
CA GLU A 1012 12.41 46.22 15.24
C GLU A 1012 13.31 45.18 14.58
N ALA A 1013 13.16 43.89 14.92
CA ALA A 1013 13.95 42.84 14.30
C ALA A 1013 13.57 42.66 12.82
N ARG A 1014 14.58 42.42 11.99
CA ARG A 1014 14.40 42.21 10.54
C ARG A 1014 14.45 40.73 10.22
N LEU A 1015 13.44 40.21 9.51
CA LEU A 1015 13.50 38.86 8.97
C LEU A 1015 14.69 38.73 8.00
N VAL A 1016 15.57 37.77 8.27
CA VAL A 1016 16.74 37.46 7.43
C VAL A 1016 16.37 36.42 6.39
N MET A 1017 15.82 35.28 6.83
CA MET A 1017 15.38 34.21 5.93
C MET A 1017 14.37 33.28 6.59
N ARG A 1018 13.55 32.61 5.76
CA ARG A 1018 12.71 31.47 6.16
C ARG A 1018 13.28 30.19 5.61
N VAL A 1019 13.47 29.19 6.47
CA VAL A 1019 14.14 27.93 6.11
C VAL A 1019 13.26 26.73 6.41
N HIS A 1020 13.08 25.87 5.41
CA HIS A 1020 12.38 24.59 5.47
C HIS A 1020 13.36 23.42 5.33
N ASN A 1021 12.95 22.22 5.74
CA ASN A 1021 13.69 21.01 5.37
C ASN A 1021 13.72 20.87 3.84
N GLY A 1022 14.90 20.58 3.29
CA GLY A 1022 15.15 20.48 1.86
C GLY A 1022 15.54 21.80 1.18
N ASP A 1023 15.51 22.93 1.89
CA ASP A 1023 16.01 24.19 1.35
C ASP A 1023 17.51 24.16 1.12
N LEU A 1024 17.94 25.03 0.20
CA LEU A 1024 19.33 25.21 -0.16
C LEU A 1024 19.81 26.59 0.33
N VAL A 1025 21.00 26.60 0.91
CA VAL A 1025 21.65 27.78 1.49
C VAL A 1025 23.06 27.86 0.94
N GLU A 1026 23.41 28.99 0.35
CA GLU A 1026 24.80 29.31 0.02
C GLU A 1026 25.48 29.88 1.27
N ALA A 1027 26.63 29.33 1.66
CA ALA A 1027 27.38 29.77 2.83
C ALA A 1027 28.86 29.37 2.73
N ASP A 1028 29.73 30.11 3.44
CA ASP A 1028 31.14 29.77 3.59
C ASP A 1028 31.47 29.40 5.05
N PHE A 1029 31.72 28.11 5.29
CA PHE A 1029 32.11 27.59 6.61
C PHE A 1029 33.61 27.32 6.73
N GLY A 1030 34.44 27.97 5.92
CA GLY A 1030 35.91 27.83 5.91
C GLY A 1030 36.44 26.94 4.77
N GLU A 1031 35.57 26.47 3.87
CA GLU A 1031 35.91 25.64 2.70
C GLU A 1031 35.62 26.37 1.37
N GLY A 1032 35.41 27.68 1.46
CA GLY A 1032 34.90 28.51 0.37
C GLY A 1032 33.38 28.48 0.29
N ARG A 1033 32.84 29.38 -0.52
CA ARG A 1033 31.38 29.49 -0.76
C ARG A 1033 30.87 28.24 -1.46
N ARG A 1034 29.88 27.57 -0.85
CA ARG A 1034 29.28 26.31 -1.31
C ARG A 1034 27.77 26.30 -1.07
N ILE A 1035 27.07 25.41 -1.78
CA ILE A 1035 25.65 25.14 -1.56
C ILE A 1035 25.48 24.04 -0.51
N TRP A 1036 24.65 24.32 0.47
CA TRP A 1036 24.33 23.45 1.59
C TRP A 1036 22.84 23.14 1.58
N ARG A 1037 22.50 21.89 1.86
CA ARG A 1037 21.13 21.44 2.01
C ARG A 1037 20.73 21.36 3.48
N VAL A 1038 19.57 21.91 3.78
CA VAL A 1038 18.93 21.83 5.09
C VAL A 1038 18.27 20.47 5.25
N VAL A 1039 18.75 19.65 6.19
CA VAL A 1039 18.19 18.30 6.41
C VAL A 1039 17.29 18.25 7.63
N ARG A 1040 17.61 19.01 8.68
CA ARG A 1040 16.84 19.01 9.93
C ARG A 1040 16.79 20.38 10.59
N LEU A 1041 15.59 20.77 11.01
CA LEU A 1041 15.32 21.95 11.84
C LEU A 1041 15.40 21.58 13.32
N GLU A 1042 16.24 22.27 14.10
CA GLU A 1042 16.41 22.03 15.55
C GLU A 1042 16.28 23.34 16.36
N PRO A 1043 15.08 23.95 16.40
CA PRO A 1043 14.88 25.26 17.03
C PRO A 1043 15.21 25.25 18.53
N SER A 1044 14.92 24.17 19.26
CA SER A 1044 15.27 24.03 20.68
C SER A 1044 16.78 24.04 20.95
N ALA A 1045 17.59 23.68 19.94
CA ALA A 1045 19.05 23.76 20.00
C ALA A 1045 19.59 25.00 19.26
N LYS A 1046 18.72 25.96 18.88
CA LYS A 1046 19.03 27.21 18.16
C LYS A 1046 19.90 27.00 16.91
N ARG A 1047 19.63 25.92 16.15
CA ARG A 1047 20.45 25.52 14.99
C ARG A 1047 19.67 24.80 13.91
N ILE A 1048 20.30 24.65 12.76
CA ILE A 1048 19.90 23.75 11.67
C ILE A 1048 21.03 22.77 11.37
N ARG A 1049 20.68 21.57 10.85
CA ARG A 1049 21.66 20.61 10.35
C ARG A 1049 21.77 20.72 8.83
N LEU A 1050 23.00 20.94 8.37
CA LEU A 1050 23.35 21.09 6.97
C LEU A 1050 24.25 19.94 6.50
N VAL A 1051 24.14 19.64 5.21
CA VAL A 1051 25.03 18.76 4.43
C VAL A 1051 25.38 19.46 3.12
N ARG A 1052 26.44 19.05 2.42
CA ARG A 1052 26.67 19.57 1.05
C ARG A 1052 25.54 19.05 0.16
N ASP A 1053 25.14 19.84 -0.83
CA ASP A 1053 24.11 19.42 -1.79
C ASP A 1053 24.48 18.14 -2.54
N THR A 1054 25.77 17.87 -2.71
CA THR A 1054 26.31 16.63 -3.29
C THR A 1054 26.26 15.42 -2.35
N ASP A 1055 26.22 15.59 -1.03
CA ASP A 1055 26.27 14.47 -0.09
C ASP A 1055 24.98 13.63 -0.14
N ALA A 1056 25.13 12.31 -0.20
CA ALA A 1056 24.05 11.32 -0.20
C ALA A 1056 24.22 10.25 0.90
N GLY A 1057 23.37 9.23 0.87
CA GLY A 1057 23.43 8.09 1.80
C GLY A 1057 22.81 8.36 3.17
N ASN A 1058 23.09 7.48 4.14
CA ASN A 1058 22.59 7.60 5.51
C ASN A 1058 23.52 8.50 6.34
N PHE A 1059 23.19 9.79 6.41
CA PHE A 1059 24.00 10.81 7.08
C PHE A 1059 24.32 10.49 8.55
N GLU A 1060 23.38 9.91 9.30
CA GLU A 1060 23.62 9.61 10.71
C GLU A 1060 24.62 8.46 10.88
N LYS A 1061 24.51 7.43 10.03
CA LYS A 1061 25.48 6.32 9.99
C LYS A 1061 26.85 6.81 9.56
N ARG A 1062 26.93 7.61 8.51
CA ARG A 1062 28.18 8.19 7.99
C ARG A 1062 28.85 9.09 9.03
N HIS A 1063 28.09 9.93 9.72
CA HIS A 1063 28.63 10.80 10.77
C HIS A 1063 29.23 10.03 11.95
N LYS A 1064 28.68 8.84 12.28
CA LYS A 1064 29.17 7.97 13.36
C LYS A 1064 30.33 7.07 12.93
N ALA A 1065 30.49 6.83 11.63
CA ALA A 1065 31.55 6.00 11.08
C ALA A 1065 32.88 6.77 11.13
N GLY A 1066 33.86 6.23 11.86
CA GLY A 1066 35.17 6.87 12.05
C GLY A 1066 35.97 7.01 10.74
N ASP A 1067 35.73 6.10 9.79
CA ASP A 1067 36.37 5.99 8.48
C ASP A 1067 35.65 6.75 7.35
N ASP A 1068 34.43 7.23 7.58
CA ASP A 1068 33.72 8.07 6.61
C ASP A 1068 34.11 9.55 6.80
N PRO A 1069 34.47 10.30 5.75
CA PRO A 1069 34.84 11.71 5.86
C PRO A 1069 33.65 12.64 6.13
N PHE A 1070 32.41 12.19 5.92
CA PHE A 1070 31.23 13.03 6.12
C PHE A 1070 31.00 13.37 7.60
N ARG A 1071 30.74 14.64 7.87
CA ARG A 1071 30.29 15.11 9.18
C ARG A 1071 29.14 16.10 9.00
N TRP A 1072 28.17 16.03 9.92
CA TRP A 1072 27.10 17.03 9.99
C TRP A 1072 27.69 18.43 10.22
N ASN A 1073 27.21 19.40 9.44
CA ASN A 1073 27.40 20.80 9.79
C ASN A 1073 26.26 21.25 10.71
N PHE A 1074 26.54 21.29 12.00
CA PHE A 1074 25.63 21.86 13.01
C PHE A 1074 25.77 23.39 13.00
N ALA A 1075 24.89 24.06 12.24
CA ALA A 1075 24.94 25.50 12.04
C ALA A 1075 23.99 26.23 13.00
N THR A 1076 24.55 26.85 14.03
CA THR A 1076 23.81 27.79 14.90
C THR A 1076 23.50 29.08 14.13
N PHE A 1077 22.53 29.87 14.58
CA PHE A 1077 22.17 31.13 13.91
C PHE A 1077 23.36 32.10 13.82
N LYS A 1078 24.17 32.21 14.88
CA LYS A 1078 25.44 32.96 14.87
C LYS A 1078 26.46 32.42 13.87
N ARG A 1079 26.56 31.10 13.72
CA ARG A 1079 27.47 30.49 12.73
C ARG A 1079 26.99 30.71 11.30
N LEU A 1080 25.68 30.70 11.06
CA LEU A 1080 25.10 31.06 9.76
C LEU A 1080 25.39 32.51 9.40
N GLN A 1081 25.26 33.41 10.37
CA GLN A 1081 25.61 34.83 10.19
C GLN A 1081 27.09 35.01 9.83
N ALA A 1082 27.99 34.39 10.59
CA ALA A 1082 29.43 34.45 10.34
C ALA A 1082 29.82 33.87 8.97
N ALA A 1083 29.02 32.93 8.44
CA ALA A 1083 29.22 32.31 7.14
C ALA A 1083 28.58 33.07 5.96
N ASP A 1084 28.01 34.27 6.19
CA ASP A 1084 27.22 35.04 5.21
C ASP A 1084 26.16 34.17 4.51
N ALA A 1085 25.46 33.35 5.29
CA ALA A 1085 24.53 32.37 4.77
C ALA A 1085 23.32 33.04 4.07
N ARG A 1086 22.97 32.59 2.86
CA ARG A 1086 21.85 33.10 2.08
C ARG A 1086 21.03 31.97 1.49
N ARG A 1087 19.69 32.04 1.58
CA ARG A 1087 18.83 31.03 0.93
C ARG A 1087 18.90 31.21 -0.59
N VAL A 1088 19.06 30.11 -1.31
CA VAL A 1088 19.09 30.10 -2.78
C VAL A 1088 17.97 29.24 -3.35
N ARG A 1089 17.54 29.56 -4.58
CA ARG A 1089 16.60 28.76 -5.36
C ARG A 1089 17.36 28.08 -6.48
N VAL A 1090 17.26 26.76 -6.54
CA VAL A 1090 17.83 25.94 -7.60
C VAL A 1090 16.70 25.38 -8.47
N ASP A 1091 16.76 25.66 -9.76
CA ASP A 1091 15.78 25.19 -10.73
C ASP A 1091 15.90 23.67 -11.01
N PRO A 1092 15.01 23.03 -11.79
CA PRO A 1092 15.08 21.59 -12.05
C PRO A 1092 16.38 21.08 -12.69
N ILE A 1093 17.17 21.94 -13.34
CA ILE A 1093 18.43 21.60 -14.02
C ILE A 1093 19.66 22.09 -13.25
N GLY A 1094 19.50 22.58 -12.02
CA GLY A 1094 20.65 22.94 -11.16
C GLY A 1094 21.08 24.40 -11.26
N ARG A 1095 20.35 25.27 -11.97
CA ARG A 1095 20.72 26.69 -12.06
C ARG A 1095 20.33 27.43 -10.79
N VAL A 1096 21.29 28.14 -10.21
CA VAL A 1096 21.13 28.92 -8.98
C VAL A 1096 20.55 30.29 -9.30
N SER A 1097 19.57 30.71 -8.51
CA SER A 1097 19.03 32.07 -8.47
C SER A 1097 18.89 32.52 -7.02
N TYR A 1098 19.10 33.79 -6.76
CA TYR A 1098 18.96 34.35 -5.41
C TYR A 1098 17.48 34.67 -5.16
N ALA A 1099 16.97 34.22 -4.01
CA ALA A 1099 15.58 34.48 -3.65
C ALA A 1099 15.45 35.90 -3.11
N GLU A 1100 14.56 36.70 -3.69
CA GLU A 1100 14.07 37.92 -3.02
C GLU A 1100 13.12 37.48 -1.90
N ASP A 1101 13.51 37.69 -0.64
CA ASP A 1101 12.64 37.46 0.51
C ASP A 1101 11.65 38.64 0.65
N THR A 1102 10.65 38.70 -0.24
CA THR A 1102 9.44 39.54 -0.06
C THR A 1102 8.28 38.75 0.53
#